data_AF-K6TTB0-F1
#
_entry.id   AF-K6TTB0-F1
#
_cell.length_a   1.000
_cell.length_b   1.000
_cell.length_c   1.000
_cell.angle_alpha   90.00
_cell.angle_beta   90.00
_cell.angle_gamma   90.00
#
_symmetry.space_group_name_H-M   'P 1'
#
loop_
_entity.id
_entity.type
_entity.pdbx_description
1 polymer ?
#
loop_
_entity_poly.entity_id
_entity_poly.type
_entity_poly.pdbx_seq_one_letter_code
_entity_poly.pdbx_strand_id
1 'polypeptide(L)'
;MRVKKIDLKRIVSYLLIFSLFFTTAQIGNIKKASADATNQVPGLTLYVGDKTDNKTRIIDKNSGGQYTCEYLPIGTSFYLEAQTGYIITGVTSSSSNMAILQVGNSTGGSDWKITSISDYSNFTLTVTMKDNSTGITTVYPIIMSFESDSSLEFGTLKVTFDNQTSFNFDYNQTDANGNYLLPNIDSSIKTATIQMIDKNNTPMTFTVNGGSSNTVNLVGGENDIIITRTYLNTSKQYKLIITKKGQAKLQSLVPSTGTLSPAFNSDTYDYAITVPTTQSTIAFTPTTVDNASTVKVNGATVRSGNKSPNIQLDEGENDIDIEVKTTDGDTSTYTVAVTRTAQFRSANLTGLTLTSGTLSPTFNKGIYEYTATVENSVTSIGVTPIAEDANSTITVNSKKIPSGATSPYISLDEGVNVINVVVTDTKGNSNTYVLTITRKYSKDNVNLASLSVTDGTMSPKFDPETYVYSVKEARNVEKVKVLYTSQNDKAKIKINGKEYTNGQSDYIKLDIGANLITVEVTAEDGKTTTTYKLSVIRGDIEGTNQWVLVAGNWTFYDATGIQVKNQWVKYDNQWYFLDINGYMQTGWINESGNWYYLNQNGIMQTGWIYDKGYWYYLQGDGSMRTNVWATYDGKWYFFNQYGQMITGWTLYNGRWYFMDDHGVMQKGWITYDKNKYYINDDGTMRNGWLYSGKVWYYLDDAGKMVRGWQNINGKNYYFDASGAMKTGMMFLDGQWINLNNA
;
A
#
# COMPACT_ATOMS: atom_id res chain seq x y z
N MET A 1 26.19 -13.16 49.37
CA MET A 1 25.12 -12.69 50.27
C MET A 1 23.81 -12.66 49.47
N ARG A 2 22.73 -13.22 50.05
CA ARG A 2 21.33 -13.31 49.56
C ARG A 2 21.04 -14.29 48.40
N VAL A 3 20.75 -15.57 48.71
CA VAL A 3 19.46 -16.23 49.03
C VAL A 3 18.96 -17.00 47.79
N LYS A 4 19.34 -18.29 47.70
CA LYS A 4 18.79 -19.29 46.79
C LYS A 4 17.46 -19.80 47.36
N LYS A 5 16.38 -19.70 46.57
CA LYS A 5 15.15 -20.48 46.80
C LYS A 5 15.45 -21.95 46.55
N ILE A 6 15.24 -22.77 47.58
CA ILE A 6 15.30 -24.23 47.55
C ILE A 6 13.92 -24.72 47.09
N ASP A 7 13.88 -25.51 46.03
CA ASP A 7 12.67 -26.19 45.54
C ASP A 7 12.58 -27.59 46.18
N LEU A 8 11.50 -27.81 46.94
CA LEU A 8 11.34 -28.88 47.92
C LEU A 8 10.64 -30.11 47.31
N LYS A 9 11.16 -30.64 46.19
CA LYS A 9 10.66 -31.86 45.54
C LYS A 9 11.76 -32.87 45.19
N ARG A 10 12.73 -33.02 46.08
CA ARG A 10 13.81 -34.02 45.95
C ARG A 10 14.32 -34.56 47.29
N ILE A 11 13.42 -34.93 48.20
CA ILE A 11 13.76 -35.67 49.44
C ILE A 11 12.62 -36.63 49.80
N VAL A 12 12.38 -37.67 49.00
CA VAL A 12 11.73 -38.91 49.45
C VAL A 12 12.23 -40.06 48.56
N SER A 13 13.40 -40.63 48.88
CA SER A 13 13.83 -41.99 48.45
C SER A 13 15.24 -42.27 48.97
N TYR A 14 15.44 -42.31 50.30
CA TYR A 14 16.61 -42.98 50.92
C TYR A 14 16.33 -43.27 52.41
N LEU A 15 15.16 -43.82 52.73
CA LEU A 15 14.81 -44.21 54.10
C LEU A 15 13.91 -45.44 54.08
N LEU A 16 14.51 -46.62 53.83
CA LEU A 16 14.03 -47.94 54.27
C LEU A 16 15.04 -49.03 53.88
N ILE A 17 16.22 -48.99 54.49
CA ILE A 17 17.05 -50.18 54.66
C ILE A 17 17.46 -50.19 56.14
N PHE A 18 16.62 -50.78 56.99
CA PHE A 18 17.07 -51.38 58.24
C PHE A 18 16.02 -52.32 58.85
N SER A 19 16.48 -53.55 59.16
CA SER A 19 15.85 -54.62 59.97
C SER A 19 14.67 -55.37 59.33
N LEU A 20 14.53 -56.70 59.40
CA LEU A 20 14.95 -57.65 60.44
C LEU A 20 15.50 -58.98 59.88
N PHE A 21 16.63 -59.41 60.43
CA PHE A 21 16.88 -60.81 60.78
C PHE A 21 15.97 -61.16 61.98
N PHE A 22 15.16 -62.21 61.90
CA PHE A 22 14.85 -63.10 63.03
C PHE A 22 14.29 -64.44 62.53
N THR A 23 15.08 -65.48 62.78
CA THR A 23 14.72 -66.81 63.30
C THR A 23 13.56 -67.60 62.71
N THR A 24 13.92 -68.80 62.24
CA THR A 24 13.20 -70.07 62.41
C THR A 24 12.15 -70.08 63.53
N ALA A 25 10.88 -70.18 63.15
CA ALA A 25 9.79 -70.60 64.03
C ALA A 25 8.99 -71.69 63.31
N GLN A 26 8.87 -72.85 63.96
CA GLN A 26 8.05 -73.98 63.54
C GLN A 26 6.63 -73.53 63.23
N ILE A 27 6.15 -73.88 62.03
CA ILE A 27 4.72 -73.82 61.69
C ILE A 27 4.03 -74.98 62.42
N GLY A 28 3.57 -74.70 63.63
CA GLY A 28 2.60 -75.53 64.35
C GLY A 28 1.19 -75.00 64.11
N ASN A 29 0.38 -75.79 63.38
CA ASN A 29 -1.09 -75.77 63.33
C ASN A 29 -1.79 -74.43 63.63
N ILE A 30 -1.88 -73.55 62.62
CA ILE A 30 -2.86 -72.47 62.61
C ILE A 30 -4.13 -73.00 61.91
N LYS A 31 -5.23 -73.09 62.66
CA LYS A 31 -6.58 -73.27 62.12
C LYS A 31 -6.89 -72.12 61.17
N LYS A 32 -7.38 -72.43 59.95
CA LYS A 32 -7.88 -71.48 58.95
C LYS A 32 -8.72 -70.38 59.63
N ALA A 33 -8.28 -69.12 59.51
CA ALA A 33 -9.08 -67.95 59.84
C ALA A 33 -10.24 -67.85 58.83
N SER A 34 -11.47 -67.57 59.30
CA SER A 34 -12.61 -67.35 58.43
C SER A 34 -12.46 -66.01 57.71
N ALA A 35 -12.40 -66.03 56.37
CA ALA A 35 -12.35 -64.83 55.54
C ALA A 35 -13.63 -63.99 55.68
N ASP A 36 -13.49 -62.67 55.55
CA ASP A 36 -14.58 -61.69 55.61
C ASP A 36 -15.42 -61.77 54.32
N ALA A 37 -16.74 -61.95 54.44
CA ALA A 37 -17.63 -62.29 53.33
C ALA A 37 -17.77 -61.17 52.27
N THR A 38 -17.28 -59.96 52.54
CA THR A 38 -17.41 -58.80 51.65
C THR A 38 -16.33 -58.71 50.55
N ASN A 39 -15.27 -59.52 50.61
CA ASN A 39 -14.17 -59.50 49.63
C ASN A 39 -14.20 -60.64 48.61
N GLN A 40 -15.16 -61.55 48.71
CA GLN A 40 -15.34 -62.69 47.82
C GLN A 40 -16.23 -62.35 46.62
N VAL A 41 -16.15 -63.18 45.58
CA VAL A 41 -17.14 -63.15 44.50
C VAL A 41 -18.48 -63.66 45.04
N PRO A 42 -19.54 -62.83 45.10
CA PRO A 42 -20.80 -63.23 45.72
C PRO A 42 -21.42 -64.44 45.04
N GLY A 43 -21.80 -65.44 45.84
CA GLY A 43 -22.53 -66.62 45.39
C GLY A 43 -21.73 -67.59 44.50
N LEU A 44 -20.41 -67.44 44.38
CA LEU A 44 -19.56 -68.35 43.59
C LEU A 44 -18.77 -69.28 44.52
N THR A 45 -18.79 -70.58 44.23
CA THR A 45 -17.91 -71.56 44.88
C THR A 45 -17.07 -72.29 43.84
N LEU A 46 -15.76 -72.39 44.08
CA LEU A 46 -14.84 -73.16 43.25
C LEU A 46 -14.44 -74.45 43.95
N TYR A 47 -14.69 -75.58 43.30
CA TYR A 47 -14.28 -76.92 43.71
C TYR A 47 -13.10 -77.40 42.89
N VAL A 48 -12.09 -77.96 43.56
CA VAL A 48 -10.95 -78.64 42.93
C VAL A 48 -11.30 -80.11 42.74
N GLY A 49 -11.05 -80.66 41.55
CA GLY A 49 -11.38 -82.04 41.21
C GLY A 49 -12.84 -82.17 40.77
N ASP A 50 -13.59 -83.09 41.39
CA ASP A 50 -15.03 -83.21 41.22
C ASP A 50 -15.78 -82.59 42.41
N LYS A 51 -17.03 -82.15 42.20
CA LYS A 51 -17.86 -81.55 43.26
C LYS A 51 -18.03 -82.47 44.46
N THR A 52 -18.03 -83.78 44.22
CA THR A 52 -18.18 -84.83 45.24
C THR A 52 -17.01 -84.91 46.23
N ASP A 53 -15.84 -84.35 45.88
CA ASP A 53 -14.66 -84.36 46.75
C ASP A 53 -14.68 -83.26 47.83
N ASN A 54 -15.61 -82.30 47.73
CA ASN A 54 -15.81 -81.17 48.66
C ASN A 54 -14.55 -80.36 49.00
N LYS A 55 -13.55 -80.35 48.11
CA LYS A 55 -12.32 -79.55 48.24
C LYS A 55 -12.51 -78.21 47.54
N THR A 56 -12.64 -77.12 48.29
CA THR A 56 -12.84 -75.78 47.72
C THR A 56 -11.57 -74.91 47.75
N ARG A 57 -11.58 -73.85 46.94
CA ARG A 57 -10.57 -72.77 46.96
C ARG A 57 -11.26 -71.43 47.12
N ILE A 58 -10.60 -70.53 47.85
CA ILE A 58 -11.11 -69.19 48.11
C ILE A 58 -10.76 -68.27 46.92
N ILE A 59 -11.69 -67.38 46.56
CA ILE A 59 -11.51 -66.34 45.54
C ILE A 59 -11.76 -64.99 46.19
N ASP A 60 -10.68 -64.25 46.48
CA ASP A 60 -10.72 -62.99 47.21
C ASP A 60 -10.11 -61.85 46.39
N LYS A 61 -10.49 -60.60 46.67
CA LYS A 61 -9.77 -59.42 46.17
C LYS A 61 -8.38 -59.32 46.79
N ASN A 62 -7.36 -59.18 45.97
CA ASN A 62 -6.01 -58.82 46.38
C ASN A 62 -5.92 -57.33 46.79
N SER A 63 -4.75 -56.90 47.29
CA SER A 63 -4.48 -55.51 47.68
C SER A 63 -4.61 -54.48 46.55
N GLY A 64 -4.58 -54.93 45.29
CA GLY A 64 -4.81 -54.12 44.09
C GLY A 64 -6.29 -54.10 43.62
N GLY A 65 -7.20 -54.73 44.36
CA GLY A 65 -8.63 -54.78 44.05
C GLY A 65 -9.05 -55.80 43.00
N GLN A 66 -8.13 -56.66 42.53
CA GLN A 66 -8.42 -57.73 41.57
C GLN A 66 -8.77 -59.03 42.29
N TYR A 67 -9.75 -59.79 41.77
CA TYR A 67 -10.07 -61.10 42.33
C TYR A 67 -9.00 -62.12 41.94
N THR A 68 -8.51 -62.88 42.91
CA THR A 68 -7.50 -63.93 42.74
C THR A 68 -7.97 -65.21 43.41
N CYS A 69 -7.82 -66.34 42.73
CA CYS A 69 -8.07 -67.66 43.32
C CYS A 69 -6.84 -68.15 44.09
N GLU A 70 -7.05 -68.81 45.23
CA GLU A 70 -6.01 -69.64 45.87
C GLU A 70 -5.44 -70.65 44.84
N TYR A 71 -4.15 -70.98 44.97
CA TYR A 71 -3.44 -71.84 44.03
C TYR A 71 -4.15 -73.18 43.79
N LEU A 72 -4.36 -73.51 42.51
CA LEU A 72 -5.00 -74.75 42.06
C LEU A 72 -3.96 -75.86 41.82
N PRO A 73 -4.19 -77.11 42.27
CA PRO A 73 -3.29 -78.20 41.96
C PRO A 73 -3.15 -78.45 40.45
N ILE A 74 -1.92 -78.69 40.00
CA ILE A 74 -1.63 -79.04 38.61
C ILE A 74 -2.23 -80.41 38.27
N GLY A 75 -2.68 -80.58 37.03
CA GLY A 75 -3.29 -81.82 36.56
C GLY A 75 -4.74 -82.04 36.99
N THR A 76 -5.33 -81.12 37.77
CA THR A 76 -6.71 -81.24 38.26
C THR A 76 -7.68 -80.36 37.48
N SER A 77 -8.83 -80.94 37.12
CA SER A 77 -10.00 -80.15 36.70
C SER A 77 -10.56 -79.38 37.89
N PHE A 78 -11.33 -78.33 37.64
CA PHE A 78 -12.08 -77.65 38.69
C PHE A 78 -13.49 -77.29 38.22
N TYR A 79 -14.41 -77.14 39.18
CA TYR A 79 -15.81 -76.82 38.93
C TYR A 79 -16.18 -75.50 39.59
N LEU A 80 -16.98 -74.71 38.87
CA LEU A 80 -17.67 -73.54 39.38
C LEU A 80 -19.13 -73.88 39.65
N GLU A 81 -19.59 -73.53 40.84
CA GLU A 81 -20.97 -73.67 41.26
C GLU A 81 -21.52 -72.32 41.72
N ALA A 82 -22.75 -72.03 41.31
CA ALA A 82 -23.51 -70.92 41.87
C ALA A 82 -24.22 -71.40 43.14
N GLN A 83 -24.02 -70.69 44.25
CA GLN A 83 -24.77 -70.93 45.48
C GLN A 83 -26.25 -70.54 45.31
N THR A 84 -27.12 -71.08 46.15
CA THR A 84 -28.57 -70.78 46.15
C THR A 84 -28.83 -69.27 46.10
N GLY A 85 -29.63 -68.83 45.13
CA GLY A 85 -29.92 -67.41 44.89
C GLY A 85 -29.10 -66.76 43.78
N TYR A 86 -28.10 -67.45 43.23
CA TYR A 86 -27.29 -66.99 42.09
C TYR A 86 -27.33 -67.99 40.93
N ILE A 87 -27.01 -67.52 39.72
CA ILE A 87 -26.73 -68.38 38.55
C ILE A 87 -25.46 -67.90 37.83
N ILE A 88 -24.64 -68.83 37.35
CA ILE A 88 -23.53 -68.51 36.43
C ILE A 88 -24.10 -68.49 35.02
N THR A 89 -24.11 -67.31 34.38
CA THR A 89 -24.66 -67.13 33.02
C THR A 89 -23.59 -67.21 31.94
N GLY A 90 -22.30 -67.20 32.30
CA GLY A 90 -21.22 -67.34 31.34
C GLY A 90 -19.86 -67.46 32.00
N VAL A 91 -18.99 -68.28 31.40
CA VAL A 91 -17.59 -68.43 31.80
C VAL A 91 -16.72 -68.38 30.56
N THR A 92 -15.75 -67.47 30.54
CA THR A 92 -14.74 -67.37 29.49
C THR A 92 -13.35 -67.31 30.11
N SER A 93 -12.32 -67.65 29.34
CA SER A 93 -10.93 -67.62 29.79
C SER A 93 -10.09 -66.79 28.84
N SER A 94 -9.08 -66.09 29.38
CA SER A 94 -8.03 -65.47 28.59
C SER A 94 -7.06 -66.48 27.97
N SER A 95 -7.15 -67.76 28.35
CA SER A 95 -6.35 -68.86 27.81
C SER A 95 -7.24 -69.87 27.07
N SER A 96 -6.80 -70.27 25.88
CA SER A 96 -7.45 -71.32 25.07
C SER A 96 -7.01 -72.73 25.44
N ASN A 97 -6.09 -72.89 26.40
CA ASN A 97 -5.41 -74.14 26.71
C ASN A 97 -6.15 -75.00 27.75
N MET A 98 -7.48 -74.87 27.77
CA MET A 98 -8.39 -75.60 28.66
C MET A 98 -9.74 -75.78 27.96
N ALA A 99 -10.47 -76.83 28.34
CA ALA A 99 -11.86 -76.98 27.95
C ALA A 99 -12.75 -76.36 29.04
N ILE A 100 -13.63 -75.45 28.65
CA ILE A 100 -14.67 -74.87 29.52
C ILE A 100 -16.00 -75.51 29.12
N LEU A 101 -16.54 -76.36 29.97
CA LEU A 101 -17.73 -77.15 29.69
C LEU A 101 -18.86 -76.70 30.61
N GLN A 102 -19.99 -76.29 30.02
CA GLN A 102 -21.23 -76.08 30.76
C GLN A 102 -21.81 -77.44 31.15
N VAL A 103 -22.09 -77.64 32.44
CA VAL A 103 -22.66 -78.86 32.99
C VAL A 103 -24.04 -78.52 33.56
N GLY A 104 -25.08 -79.21 33.09
CA GLY A 104 -26.45 -78.97 33.56
C GLY A 104 -26.61 -79.35 35.04
N ASN A 105 -27.23 -78.46 35.83
CA ASN A 105 -27.54 -78.73 37.24
C ASN A 105 -29.00 -79.19 37.38
N SER A 106 -29.23 -80.20 38.22
CA SER A 106 -30.54 -80.77 38.57
C SER A 106 -31.58 -79.78 39.14
N THR A 107 -31.21 -78.54 39.45
CA THR A 107 -32.09 -77.50 40.01
C THR A 107 -32.35 -76.31 39.06
N GLY A 108 -31.99 -76.40 37.78
CA GLY A 108 -32.33 -75.38 36.76
C GLY A 108 -31.28 -74.27 36.55
N GLY A 109 -30.09 -74.39 37.16
CA GLY A 109 -28.90 -73.59 36.88
C GLY A 109 -27.90 -74.31 35.95
N SER A 110 -26.78 -73.65 35.65
CA SER A 110 -25.65 -74.25 34.92
C SER A 110 -24.37 -74.12 35.73
N ASP A 111 -23.77 -75.27 36.05
CA ASP A 111 -22.43 -75.35 36.59
C ASP A 111 -21.42 -75.36 35.45
N TRP A 112 -20.15 -75.10 35.75
CA TRP A 112 -19.11 -75.03 34.73
C TRP A 112 -17.90 -75.83 35.16
N LYS A 113 -17.47 -76.78 34.33
CA LYS A 113 -16.26 -77.58 34.52
C LYS A 113 -15.14 -77.05 33.65
N ILE A 114 -14.01 -76.73 34.25
CA ILE A 114 -12.77 -76.42 33.55
C ILE A 114 -11.90 -77.66 33.62
N THR A 115 -11.53 -78.20 32.46
CA THR A 115 -10.82 -79.48 32.33
C THR A 115 -9.78 -79.40 31.23
N SER A 116 -9.00 -80.48 31.06
CA SER A 116 -8.03 -80.63 29.98
C SER A 116 -7.04 -79.46 29.92
N ILE A 117 -6.61 -79.00 31.09
CA ILE A 117 -5.68 -77.89 31.23
C ILE A 117 -4.32 -78.38 30.76
N SER A 118 -3.84 -77.86 29.64
CA SER A 118 -2.52 -78.17 29.10
C SER A 118 -1.50 -77.07 29.39
N ASP A 119 -1.95 -75.90 29.83
CA ASP A 119 -1.09 -74.76 30.17
C ASP A 119 -1.45 -74.21 31.55
N TYR A 120 -0.48 -74.25 32.44
CA TYR A 120 -0.57 -73.84 33.85
C TYR A 120 0.01 -72.44 34.09
N SER A 121 0.07 -71.63 33.03
CA SER A 121 0.28 -70.18 33.14
C SER A 121 -0.88 -69.54 33.90
N ASN A 122 -0.60 -68.46 34.62
CA ASN A 122 -1.68 -67.67 35.21
C ASN A 122 -2.58 -67.13 34.10
N PHE A 123 -3.88 -67.21 34.27
CA PHE A 123 -4.86 -66.72 33.29
C PHE A 123 -6.03 -66.05 34.01
N THR A 124 -6.77 -65.21 33.29
CA THR A 124 -7.98 -64.60 33.82
C THR A 124 -9.17 -65.44 33.39
N LEU A 125 -9.87 -66.01 34.38
CA LEU A 125 -11.18 -66.61 34.19
C LEU A 125 -12.24 -65.53 34.45
N THR A 126 -13.05 -65.24 33.44
CA THR A 126 -14.12 -64.27 33.54
C THR A 126 -15.43 -64.99 33.81
N VAL A 127 -15.97 -64.81 35.01
CA VAL A 127 -17.22 -65.45 35.45
C VAL A 127 -18.32 -64.39 35.51
N THR A 128 -19.42 -64.65 34.80
CA THR A 128 -20.60 -63.78 34.79
C THR A 128 -21.65 -64.38 35.72
N MET A 129 -21.92 -63.68 36.82
CA MET A 129 -22.88 -64.10 37.83
C MET A 129 -24.14 -63.24 37.72
N LYS A 130 -25.31 -63.86 37.80
CA LYS A 130 -26.59 -63.17 37.97
C LYS A 130 -27.17 -63.50 39.35
N ASP A 131 -27.53 -62.47 40.08
CA ASP A 131 -28.28 -62.58 41.33
C ASP A 131 -29.77 -62.73 41.01
N ASN A 132 -30.40 -63.82 41.45
CA ASN A 132 -31.81 -64.09 41.17
C ASN A 132 -32.76 -63.21 41.99
N SER A 133 -32.32 -62.65 43.11
CA SER A 133 -33.13 -61.77 43.95
C SER A 133 -33.25 -60.36 43.39
N THR A 134 -32.16 -59.84 42.80
CA THR A 134 -32.09 -58.49 42.24
C THR A 134 -32.19 -58.46 40.71
N GLY A 135 -31.94 -59.59 40.04
CA GLY A 135 -31.86 -59.70 38.58
C GLY A 135 -30.57 -59.14 37.97
N ILE A 136 -29.66 -58.60 38.79
CA ILE A 136 -28.42 -57.95 38.33
C ILE A 136 -27.39 -58.98 37.88
N THR A 137 -26.78 -58.72 36.72
CA THR A 137 -25.65 -59.50 36.18
C THR A 137 -24.35 -58.74 36.37
N THR A 138 -23.35 -59.35 37.00
CA THR A 138 -22.01 -58.78 37.23
C THR A 138 -20.92 -59.69 36.66
N VAL A 139 -19.90 -59.08 36.06
CA VAL A 139 -18.74 -59.76 35.46
C VAL A 139 -17.54 -59.69 36.39
N TYR A 140 -16.98 -60.85 36.72
CA TYR A 140 -15.86 -61.00 37.63
C TYR A 140 -14.65 -61.56 36.89
N PRO A 141 -13.64 -60.73 36.56
CA PRO A 141 -12.35 -61.23 36.11
C PRO A 141 -11.57 -61.76 37.32
N ILE A 142 -11.24 -63.04 37.29
CA ILE A 142 -10.59 -63.76 38.38
C ILE A 142 -9.25 -64.28 37.87
N ILE A 143 -8.15 -63.89 38.51
CA ILE A 143 -6.82 -64.42 38.20
C ILE A 143 -6.73 -65.83 38.80
N MET A 144 -6.56 -66.80 37.92
CA MET A 144 -6.37 -68.20 38.24
C MET A 144 -4.88 -68.52 38.22
N SER A 145 -4.39 -69.09 39.33
CA SER A 145 -3.00 -69.47 39.52
C SER A 145 -2.92 -70.92 39.93
N PHE A 146 -1.84 -71.60 39.57
CA PHE A 146 -1.63 -73.01 39.90
C PHE A 146 -0.55 -73.20 40.94
N GLU A 147 -0.71 -74.23 41.77
CA GLU A 147 0.32 -74.75 42.65
C GLU A 147 1.57 -75.09 41.84
N SER A 148 2.71 -75.10 42.52
CA SER A 148 3.98 -75.22 41.83
C SER A 148 4.27 -76.69 41.49
N ASP A 149 4.74 -76.95 40.26
CA ASP A 149 5.17 -78.29 39.81
C ASP A 149 6.66 -78.23 39.51
N SER A 150 7.41 -79.06 40.23
CA SER A 150 8.87 -79.11 40.14
C SER A 150 9.40 -79.44 38.75
N SER A 151 8.59 -80.02 37.86
CA SER A 151 8.94 -80.31 36.46
C SER A 151 8.84 -79.10 35.52
N LEU A 152 8.03 -78.10 35.89
CA LEU A 152 7.85 -76.84 35.17
C LEU A 152 8.67 -75.70 35.80
N GLU A 153 9.00 -75.79 37.09
CA GLU A 153 9.88 -74.88 37.82
C GLU A 153 11.33 -74.93 37.30
N PHE A 154 11.92 -73.75 37.09
CA PHE A 154 13.36 -73.65 36.93
C PHE A 154 14.05 -73.44 38.28
N GLY A 155 15.33 -73.79 38.38
CA GLY A 155 16.20 -73.38 39.47
C GLY A 155 16.70 -71.96 39.25
N THR A 156 17.32 -71.72 38.09
CA THR A 156 17.84 -70.40 37.70
C THR A 156 17.40 -70.04 36.29
N LEU A 157 16.86 -68.83 36.15
CA LEU A 157 16.69 -68.17 34.86
C LEU A 157 17.85 -67.20 34.67
N LYS A 158 18.79 -67.55 33.80
CA LYS A 158 19.97 -66.74 33.48
C LYS A 158 19.74 -65.94 32.20
N VAL A 159 19.92 -64.63 32.27
CA VAL A 159 19.86 -63.70 31.15
C VAL A 159 21.27 -63.18 30.89
N THR A 160 21.82 -63.41 29.70
CA THR A 160 23.16 -62.97 29.30
C THR A 160 23.07 -62.00 28.14
N PHE A 161 23.62 -60.80 28.30
CA PHE A 161 23.64 -59.78 27.25
C PHE A 161 24.83 -59.97 26.30
N ASP A 162 24.78 -59.36 25.12
CA ASP A 162 25.86 -59.39 24.12
C ASP A 162 27.20 -58.88 24.65
N ASN A 163 27.18 -57.91 25.57
CA ASN A 163 28.35 -57.41 26.29
C ASN A 163 28.87 -58.38 27.39
N GLN A 164 28.37 -59.61 27.45
CA GLN A 164 28.73 -60.67 28.40
C GLN A 164 28.31 -60.45 29.85
N THR A 165 27.61 -59.37 30.19
CA THR A 165 27.01 -59.21 31.52
C THR A 165 25.81 -60.16 31.68
N SER A 166 25.62 -60.72 32.88
CA SER A 166 24.55 -61.69 33.13
C SER A 166 23.82 -61.43 34.44
N PHE A 167 22.51 -61.69 34.43
CA PHE A 167 21.63 -61.62 35.58
C PHE A 167 20.93 -62.95 35.78
N ASN A 168 20.75 -63.34 37.03
CA ASN A 168 20.11 -64.59 37.41
C ASN A 168 18.87 -64.27 38.23
N PHE A 169 17.77 -64.96 37.92
CA PHE A 169 16.58 -64.98 38.75
C PHE A 169 16.39 -66.37 39.33
N ASP A 170 16.10 -66.42 40.63
CA ASP A 170 15.52 -67.61 41.23
C ASP A 170 14.01 -67.65 40.94
N TYR A 171 13.43 -68.84 40.89
CA TYR A 171 12.01 -69.04 40.52
C TYR A 171 11.02 -68.12 41.24
N ASN A 172 11.24 -67.85 42.54
CA ASN A 172 10.34 -67.04 43.37
C ASN A 172 10.63 -65.52 43.32
N GLN A 173 11.64 -65.05 42.57
CA GLN A 173 12.01 -63.64 42.46
C GLN A 173 11.17 -62.92 41.40
N THR A 174 9.87 -62.80 41.67
CA THR A 174 8.91 -62.11 40.81
C THR A 174 8.36 -60.85 41.45
N ASP A 175 7.83 -59.93 40.64
CA ASP A 175 7.03 -58.80 41.11
C ASP A 175 5.65 -59.26 41.63
N ALA A 176 4.82 -58.31 42.09
CA ALA A 176 3.47 -58.59 42.59
C ALA A 176 2.52 -59.21 41.52
N ASN A 177 2.89 -59.14 40.25
CA ASN A 177 2.14 -59.67 39.11
C ASN A 177 2.73 -61.00 38.59
N GLY A 178 3.81 -61.50 39.19
CA GLY A 178 4.48 -62.74 38.77
C GLY A 178 5.49 -62.56 37.63
N ASN A 179 5.91 -61.33 37.30
CA ASN A 179 6.90 -61.05 36.26
C ASN A 179 8.32 -61.01 36.82
N TYR A 180 9.29 -61.41 36.00
CA TYR A 180 10.71 -61.26 36.28
C TYR A 180 11.18 -59.91 35.71
N LEU A 181 11.50 -58.96 36.59
CA LEU A 181 11.89 -57.60 36.20
C LEU A 181 13.41 -57.44 36.25
N LEU A 182 14.02 -57.08 35.14
CA LEU A 182 15.44 -56.75 35.07
C LEU A 182 15.66 -55.23 35.26
N PRO A 183 16.73 -54.78 35.94
CA PRO A 183 17.08 -53.37 36.01
C PRO A 183 17.26 -52.73 34.63
N ASN A 184 17.12 -51.40 34.54
CA ASN A 184 17.33 -50.69 33.28
C ASN A 184 18.74 -50.96 32.73
N ILE A 185 18.82 -51.39 31.48
CA ILE A 185 20.07 -51.70 30.79
C ILE A 185 20.48 -50.59 29.83
N ASP A 186 21.77 -50.50 29.53
CA ASP A 186 22.32 -49.47 28.65
C ASP A 186 21.87 -49.64 27.18
N SER A 187 21.79 -48.51 26.48
CA SER A 187 21.34 -48.45 25.07
C SER A 187 22.23 -49.22 24.09
N SER A 188 23.50 -49.48 24.45
CA SER A 188 24.45 -50.22 23.61
C SER A 188 24.15 -51.71 23.48
N ILE A 189 23.42 -52.30 24.43
CA ILE A 189 23.09 -53.73 24.46
C ILE A 189 22.06 -54.05 23.38
N LYS A 190 22.37 -54.98 22.47
CA LYS A 190 21.49 -55.31 21.33
C LYS A 190 20.67 -56.56 21.54
N THR A 191 21.18 -57.53 22.28
CA THR A 191 20.52 -58.83 22.44
C THR A 191 20.60 -59.35 23.87
N ALA A 192 19.62 -60.18 24.24
CA ALA A 192 19.61 -60.96 25.48
C ALA A 192 19.47 -62.44 25.14
N THR A 193 20.36 -63.28 25.67
CA THR A 193 20.31 -64.74 25.57
C THR A 193 19.81 -65.31 26.88
N ILE A 194 18.77 -66.11 26.81
CA ILE A 194 18.08 -66.69 27.96
C ILE A 194 18.53 -68.14 28.12
N GLN A 195 18.78 -68.55 29.35
CA GLN A 195 19.05 -69.92 29.74
C GLN A 195 18.16 -70.27 30.93
N MET A 196 17.42 -71.36 30.83
CA MET A 196 16.64 -71.92 31.92
C MET A 196 17.37 -73.15 32.43
N ILE A 197 17.67 -73.18 33.73
CA ILE A 197 18.46 -74.23 34.39
C ILE A 197 17.65 -74.77 35.55
N ASP A 198 17.58 -76.08 35.74
CA ASP A 198 16.86 -76.71 36.85
C ASP A 198 17.60 -76.58 38.19
N LYS A 199 16.98 -77.07 39.29
CA LYS A 199 17.57 -77.03 40.64
C LYS A 199 18.84 -77.89 40.79
N ASN A 200 19.10 -78.80 39.85
CA ASN A 200 20.28 -79.66 39.80
C ASN A 200 21.36 -79.11 38.84
N ASN A 201 21.23 -77.85 38.41
CA ASN A 201 22.13 -77.18 37.49
C ASN A 201 22.16 -77.78 36.06
N THR A 202 21.07 -78.41 35.62
CA THR A 202 20.92 -78.99 34.27
C THR A 202 20.11 -78.07 33.35
N PRO A 203 20.56 -77.81 32.11
CA PRO A 203 19.79 -77.01 31.15
C PRO A 203 18.41 -77.60 30.85
N MET A 204 17.39 -76.74 30.88
CA MET A 204 16.01 -77.09 30.56
C MET A 204 15.68 -76.72 29.11
N THR A 205 14.75 -77.44 28.51
CA THR A 205 14.15 -77.11 27.20
C THR A 205 13.01 -76.10 27.35
N PHE A 206 13.00 -75.05 26.54
CA PHE A 206 11.98 -74.01 26.55
C PHE A 206 11.95 -73.31 25.20
N THR A 207 10.96 -72.46 24.99
CA THR A 207 10.89 -71.55 23.84
C THR A 207 10.80 -70.12 24.34
N VAL A 208 11.38 -69.18 23.60
CA VAL A 208 11.28 -67.74 23.89
C VAL A 208 10.45 -67.08 22.80
N ASN A 209 9.41 -66.35 23.20
CA ASN A 209 8.43 -65.72 22.31
C ASN A 209 7.86 -66.70 21.25
N GLY A 210 7.70 -67.97 21.63
CA GLY A 210 7.23 -69.05 20.75
C GLY A 210 8.25 -69.57 19.73
N GLY A 211 9.47 -69.00 19.69
CA GLY A 211 10.55 -69.41 18.81
C GLY A 211 11.52 -70.42 19.43
N SER A 212 12.32 -71.06 18.58
CA SER A 212 13.39 -72.00 18.99
C SER A 212 14.72 -71.31 19.34
N SER A 213 14.86 -70.00 19.06
CA SER A 213 16.02 -69.21 19.48
C SER A 213 15.86 -68.78 20.93
N ASN A 214 16.93 -68.97 21.71
CA ASN A 214 17.00 -68.48 23.08
C ASN A 214 17.54 -67.05 23.16
N THR A 215 17.91 -66.43 22.03
CA THR A 215 18.38 -65.05 21.93
C THR A 215 17.29 -64.15 21.38
N VAL A 216 17.07 -63.01 22.04
CA VAL A 216 16.09 -61.97 21.71
C VAL A 216 16.81 -60.69 21.33
N ASN A 217 16.36 -60.03 20.26
CA ASN A 217 16.80 -58.67 19.91
C ASN A 217 16.04 -57.67 20.78
N LEU A 218 16.76 -56.74 21.39
CA LEU A 218 16.21 -55.72 22.29
C LEU A 218 16.07 -54.38 21.57
N VAL A 219 14.87 -53.80 21.65
CA VAL A 219 14.59 -52.42 21.23
C VAL A 219 14.65 -51.47 22.43
N GLY A 220 14.90 -50.18 22.21
CA GLY A 220 14.78 -49.20 23.28
C GLY A 220 13.37 -49.17 23.88
N GLY A 221 13.28 -49.04 25.20
CA GLY A 221 12.05 -49.19 25.97
C GLY A 221 11.88 -50.57 26.61
N GLU A 222 10.64 -50.89 26.97
CA GLU A 222 10.27 -52.14 27.63
C GLU A 222 10.19 -53.29 26.61
N ASN A 223 10.88 -54.40 26.89
CA ASN A 223 10.86 -55.61 26.09
C ASN A 223 10.18 -56.72 26.89
N ASP A 224 8.98 -57.08 26.47
CA ASP A 224 8.21 -58.20 27.02
C ASP A 224 8.66 -59.52 26.38
N ILE A 225 9.20 -60.41 27.22
CA ILE A 225 9.75 -61.70 26.78
C ILE A 225 8.97 -62.82 27.45
N ILE A 226 8.25 -63.60 26.65
CA ILE A 226 7.48 -64.76 27.11
C ILE A 226 8.32 -66.02 26.95
N ILE A 227 8.65 -66.65 28.07
CA ILE A 227 9.42 -67.89 28.11
C ILE A 227 8.45 -69.02 28.43
N THR A 228 8.30 -69.98 27.51
CA THR A 228 7.39 -71.12 27.68
C THR A 228 8.20 -72.38 27.94
N ARG A 229 7.96 -73.03 29.08
CA ARG A 229 8.49 -74.35 29.42
C ARG A 229 7.41 -75.39 29.15
N THR A 230 7.74 -76.44 28.40
CA THR A 230 6.83 -77.57 28.15
C THR A 230 7.48 -78.88 28.57
N TYR A 231 6.77 -79.69 29.36
CA TYR A 231 7.19 -81.01 29.81
C TYR A 231 6.00 -82.00 29.75
N LEU A 232 6.19 -83.15 29.10
CA LEU A 232 5.16 -84.19 28.92
C LEU A 232 3.76 -83.65 28.53
N ASN A 233 3.72 -82.71 27.57
CA ASN A 233 2.51 -82.04 27.05
C ASN A 233 1.81 -81.07 28.02
N THR A 234 2.46 -80.70 29.12
CA THR A 234 2.03 -79.61 30.00
C THR A 234 2.98 -78.43 29.85
N SER A 235 2.46 -77.20 29.83
CA SER A 235 3.28 -76.00 29.68
C SER A 235 3.06 -74.98 30.80
N LYS A 236 4.02 -74.07 30.96
CA LYS A 236 3.90 -72.86 31.76
C LYS A 236 4.69 -71.71 31.13
N GLN A 237 4.12 -70.52 31.11
CA GLN A 237 4.73 -69.29 30.64
C GLN A 237 5.24 -68.45 31.80
N TYR A 238 6.41 -67.86 31.56
CA TYR A 238 7.08 -66.90 32.44
C TYR A 238 7.28 -65.61 31.66
N LYS A 239 6.95 -64.46 32.27
CA LYS A 239 7.16 -63.15 31.65
C LYS A 239 8.42 -62.50 32.21
N LEU A 240 9.43 -62.33 31.38
CA LEU A 240 10.64 -61.55 31.66
C LEU A 240 10.49 -60.17 31.01
N ILE A 241 10.72 -59.11 31.77
CA ILE A 241 10.65 -57.73 31.30
C ILE A 241 12.06 -57.13 31.37
N ILE A 242 12.55 -56.67 30.22
CA ILE A 242 13.85 -56.01 30.10
C ILE A 242 13.64 -54.59 29.59
N THR A 243 13.94 -53.59 30.43
CA THR A 243 13.87 -52.18 30.04
C THR A 243 15.23 -51.71 29.54
N LYS A 244 15.35 -51.42 28.25
CA LYS A 244 16.57 -50.89 27.63
C LYS A 244 16.47 -49.38 27.48
N LYS A 245 17.50 -48.64 27.89
CA LYS A 245 17.57 -47.19 27.69
C LYS A 245 17.40 -46.84 26.21
N GLY A 246 16.49 -45.92 25.92
CA GLY A 246 16.21 -45.47 24.56
C GLY A 246 17.33 -44.61 23.96
N GLN A 247 17.36 -44.53 22.64
CA GLN A 247 18.16 -43.60 21.86
C GLN A 247 17.23 -42.67 21.08
N ALA A 248 17.19 -41.40 21.50
CA ALA A 248 16.45 -40.35 20.81
C ALA A 248 17.15 -39.94 19.50
N LYS A 249 17.38 -40.88 18.58
CA LYS A 249 18.11 -40.66 17.33
C LYS A 249 17.30 -41.11 16.12
N LEU A 250 17.57 -40.48 14.99
CA LEU A 250 17.10 -40.92 13.68
C LEU A 250 18.11 -41.91 13.07
N GLN A 251 17.60 -42.99 12.50
CA GLN A 251 18.32 -43.89 11.61
C GLN A 251 18.41 -43.31 10.19
N SER A 252 17.38 -42.57 9.75
CA SER A 252 17.38 -41.87 8.47
C SER A 252 16.46 -40.64 8.51
N LEU A 253 16.79 -39.64 7.68
CA LEU A 253 15.94 -38.49 7.42
C LEU A 253 15.95 -38.23 5.91
N VAL A 254 14.83 -38.46 5.24
CA VAL A 254 14.72 -38.29 3.78
C VAL A 254 13.81 -37.11 3.46
N PRO A 255 14.31 -36.02 2.87
CA PRO A 255 13.44 -34.93 2.41
C PRO A 255 12.67 -35.35 1.15
N SER A 256 11.49 -34.78 0.93
CA SER A 256 10.66 -35.05 -0.26
C SER A 256 11.26 -34.52 -1.56
N THR A 257 12.22 -33.60 -1.46
CA THR A 257 12.96 -32.99 -2.57
C THR A 257 14.32 -32.49 -2.06
N GLY A 258 15.30 -32.38 -2.95
CA GLY A 258 16.65 -31.98 -2.60
C GLY A 258 17.42 -33.07 -1.84
N THR A 259 18.63 -32.71 -1.40
CA THR A 259 19.55 -33.59 -0.67
C THR A 259 20.05 -32.86 0.55
N LEU A 260 20.06 -33.53 1.70
CA LEU A 260 20.64 -32.99 2.93
C LEU A 260 22.14 -32.72 2.74
N SER A 261 22.60 -31.60 3.27
CA SER A 261 24.01 -31.24 3.38
C SER A 261 24.32 -30.88 4.84
N PRO A 262 25.22 -31.61 5.53
CA PRO A 262 25.95 -32.79 5.05
C PRO A 262 25.01 -33.98 4.79
N ALA A 263 25.52 -35.04 4.15
CA ALA A 263 24.77 -36.29 4.02
C ALA A 263 24.36 -36.80 5.41
N PHE A 264 23.17 -37.40 5.51
CA PHE A 264 22.58 -37.76 6.79
C PHE A 264 23.52 -38.65 7.64
N ASN A 265 23.71 -38.25 8.90
CA ASN A 265 24.40 -39.00 9.93
C ASN A 265 23.63 -38.84 11.25
N SER A 266 23.34 -39.94 11.95
CA SER A 266 22.53 -39.90 13.18
C SER A 266 23.08 -39.01 14.29
N ASP A 267 24.38 -38.69 14.26
CA ASP A 267 25.08 -37.85 15.23
C ASP A 267 25.22 -36.38 14.78
N THR A 268 24.76 -36.04 13.58
CA THR A 268 24.65 -34.67 13.08
C THR A 268 23.23 -34.16 13.26
N TYR A 269 23.08 -33.02 13.93
CA TYR A 269 21.78 -32.44 14.26
C TYR A 269 21.39 -31.28 13.35
N ASP A 270 22.35 -30.62 12.69
CA ASP A 270 22.10 -29.49 11.80
C ASP A 270 22.33 -29.90 10.34
N TYR A 271 21.36 -29.58 9.49
CA TYR A 271 21.41 -29.85 8.06
C TYR A 271 20.92 -28.66 7.26
N ALA A 272 21.35 -28.58 6.00
CA ALA A 272 20.84 -27.63 5.03
C ALA A 272 20.31 -28.32 3.78
N ILE A 273 19.30 -27.71 3.15
CA ILE A 273 18.79 -28.07 1.82
C ILE A 273 18.51 -26.77 1.05
N THR A 274 18.96 -26.68 -0.20
CA THR A 274 18.54 -25.59 -1.10
C THR A 274 17.52 -26.12 -2.11
N VAL A 275 16.36 -25.45 -2.22
CA VAL A 275 15.28 -25.81 -3.16
C VAL A 275 14.99 -24.65 -4.12
N PRO A 276 14.52 -24.92 -5.36
CA PRO A 276 14.20 -23.87 -6.32
C PRO A 276 13.00 -23.02 -5.88
N THR A 277 12.89 -21.80 -6.41
CA THR A 277 11.77 -20.86 -6.20
C THR A 277 10.39 -21.48 -6.43
N THR A 278 10.27 -22.44 -7.34
CA THR A 278 9.01 -23.13 -7.67
C THR A 278 8.54 -24.09 -6.58
N GLN A 279 9.42 -24.47 -5.65
CA GLN A 279 9.10 -25.39 -4.56
C GLN A 279 8.52 -24.61 -3.37
N SER A 280 7.19 -24.57 -3.26
CA SER A 280 6.50 -23.88 -2.16
C SER A 280 6.30 -24.73 -0.90
N THR A 281 6.60 -26.03 -0.96
CA THR A 281 6.43 -26.93 0.19
C THR A 281 7.53 -27.96 0.30
N ILE A 282 7.76 -28.51 1.49
CA ILE A 282 8.64 -29.66 1.70
C ILE A 282 8.03 -30.61 2.73
N ALA A 283 8.43 -31.87 2.72
CA ALA A 283 8.08 -32.84 3.74
C ALA A 283 9.28 -33.74 4.02
N PHE A 284 9.27 -34.42 5.16
CA PHE A 284 10.35 -35.30 5.59
C PHE A 284 9.81 -36.67 5.95
N THR A 285 10.58 -37.71 5.62
CA THR A 285 10.33 -39.10 6.03
C THR A 285 11.41 -39.50 7.05
N PRO A 286 11.18 -39.25 8.35
CA PRO A 286 12.10 -39.65 9.41
C PRO A 286 11.93 -41.12 9.78
N THR A 287 13.02 -41.84 10.02
CA THR A 287 13.03 -43.19 10.60
C THR A 287 13.82 -43.16 11.89
N THR A 288 13.21 -43.54 13.01
CA THR A 288 13.86 -43.58 14.34
C THR A 288 14.72 -44.82 14.51
N VAL A 289 15.76 -44.72 15.35
CA VAL A 289 16.53 -45.90 15.79
C VAL A 289 15.65 -46.82 16.65
N ASP A 290 14.85 -46.24 17.54
CA ASP A 290 13.87 -46.97 18.35
C ASP A 290 12.45 -46.79 17.80
N ASN A 291 11.83 -47.90 17.38
CA ASN A 291 10.50 -47.89 16.75
C ASN A 291 9.37 -47.42 17.69
N ALA A 292 9.58 -47.49 19.01
CA ALA A 292 8.62 -47.02 20.00
C ALA A 292 8.72 -45.49 20.26
N SER A 293 9.73 -44.83 19.71
CA SER A 293 9.93 -43.39 19.86
C SER A 293 8.86 -42.59 19.11
N THR A 294 8.48 -41.47 19.70
CA THR A 294 7.64 -40.46 19.07
C THR A 294 8.50 -39.52 18.24
N VAL A 295 8.04 -39.19 17.02
CA VAL A 295 8.66 -38.17 16.18
C VAL A 295 7.67 -37.07 15.87
N LYS A 296 8.15 -35.82 15.94
CA LYS A 296 7.44 -34.65 15.42
C LYS A 296 8.27 -33.98 14.35
N VAL A 297 7.65 -33.64 13.22
CA VAL A 297 8.25 -32.83 12.16
C VAL A 297 7.50 -31.51 12.13
N ASN A 298 8.20 -30.41 12.42
CA ASN A 298 7.62 -29.08 12.58
C ASN A 298 6.38 -29.07 13.49
N GLY A 299 6.48 -29.75 14.64
CA GLY A 299 5.40 -29.91 15.62
C GLY A 299 4.34 -30.98 15.28
N ALA A 300 4.23 -31.43 14.02
CA ALA A 300 3.27 -32.47 13.62
C ALA A 300 3.79 -33.87 13.96
N THR A 301 2.99 -34.70 14.63
CA THR A 301 3.40 -36.08 14.97
C THR A 301 3.43 -36.96 13.71
N VAL A 302 4.56 -37.63 13.47
CA VAL A 302 4.80 -38.49 12.30
C VAL A 302 5.24 -39.86 12.78
N ARG A 303 4.67 -40.91 12.20
CA ARG A 303 5.09 -42.30 12.47
C ARG A 303 6.45 -42.55 11.83
N SER A 304 7.37 -43.21 12.55
CA SER A 304 8.68 -43.63 12.02
C SER A 304 8.52 -44.37 10.67
N GLY A 305 9.32 -43.96 9.68
CA GLY A 305 9.29 -44.46 8.30
C GLY A 305 8.24 -43.83 7.39
N ASN A 306 7.33 -42.99 7.91
CA ASN A 306 6.29 -42.33 7.11
C ASN A 306 6.64 -40.87 6.78
N LYS A 307 6.14 -40.42 5.63
CA LYS A 307 6.27 -39.02 5.19
C LYS A 307 5.41 -38.10 6.07
N SER A 308 5.97 -36.96 6.47
CA SER A 308 5.26 -35.88 7.17
C SER A 308 4.21 -35.21 6.29
N PRO A 309 3.27 -34.42 6.86
CA PRO A 309 2.53 -33.43 6.10
C PRO A 309 3.46 -32.47 5.36
N ASN A 310 2.95 -31.86 4.28
CA ASN A 310 3.66 -30.80 3.57
C ASN A 310 3.74 -29.54 4.44
N ILE A 311 4.94 -29.01 4.58
CA ILE A 311 5.28 -27.78 5.28
C ILE A 311 5.39 -26.66 4.24
N GLN A 312 4.74 -25.52 4.46
CA GLN A 312 4.87 -24.36 3.57
C GLN A 312 6.25 -23.71 3.75
N LEU A 313 6.84 -23.28 2.65
CA LEU A 313 8.13 -22.60 2.62
C LEU A 313 7.96 -21.15 2.21
N ASP A 314 8.45 -20.24 3.04
CA ASP A 314 8.68 -18.85 2.68
C ASP A 314 9.95 -18.73 1.81
N GLU A 315 10.10 -17.62 1.09
CA GLU A 315 11.35 -17.35 0.38
C GLU A 315 12.51 -17.12 1.36
N GLY A 316 13.68 -17.67 1.04
CA GLY A 316 14.83 -17.62 1.94
C GLY A 316 14.89 -18.85 2.85
N GLU A 317 15.46 -18.66 4.03
CA GLU A 317 15.73 -19.73 4.99
C GLU A 317 14.48 -20.07 5.80
N ASN A 318 14.21 -21.37 5.94
CA ASN A 318 13.11 -21.92 6.72
C ASN A 318 13.66 -23.01 7.63
N ASP A 319 13.63 -22.81 8.95
CA ASP A 319 14.09 -23.81 9.91
C ASP A 319 13.00 -24.83 10.21
N ILE A 320 13.29 -26.09 9.92
CA ILE A 320 12.39 -27.21 10.17
C ILE A 320 12.98 -28.10 11.25
N ASP A 321 12.32 -28.16 12.41
CA ASP A 321 12.73 -29.04 13.51
C ASP A 321 12.08 -30.42 13.41
N ILE A 322 12.90 -31.45 13.60
CA ILE A 322 12.50 -32.84 13.74
C ILE A 322 12.87 -33.31 15.14
N GLU A 323 11.87 -33.38 16.02
CA GLU A 323 12.03 -33.81 17.40
C GLU A 323 11.82 -35.32 17.51
N VAL A 324 12.78 -36.03 18.09
CA VAL A 324 12.66 -37.45 18.47
C VAL A 324 12.60 -37.53 19.98
N LYS A 325 11.58 -38.22 20.52
CA LYS A 325 11.44 -38.48 21.95
C LYS A 325 11.18 -39.95 22.22
N THR A 326 12.01 -40.55 23.06
CA THR A 326 11.88 -41.96 23.49
C THR A 326 10.82 -42.11 24.59
N THR A 327 10.43 -43.36 24.87
CA THR A 327 9.43 -43.69 25.91
C THR A 327 9.92 -43.40 27.33
N ASP A 328 11.23 -43.48 27.57
CA ASP A 328 11.88 -43.11 28.83
C ASP A 328 12.15 -41.59 28.97
N GLY A 329 11.84 -40.81 27.93
CA GLY A 329 11.78 -39.35 27.99
C GLY A 329 12.99 -38.61 27.45
N ASP A 330 14.03 -39.31 26.98
CA ASP A 330 15.17 -38.70 26.29
C ASP A 330 14.71 -38.05 24.96
N THR A 331 15.29 -36.89 24.62
CA THR A 331 14.90 -36.10 23.45
C THR A 331 16.12 -35.62 22.66
N SER A 332 16.00 -35.62 21.32
CA SER A 332 16.91 -34.89 20.44
C SER A 332 16.13 -34.16 19.36
N THR A 333 16.69 -33.04 18.89
CA THR A 333 16.11 -32.25 17.81
C THR A 333 17.12 -32.18 16.67
N TYR A 334 16.67 -32.52 15.46
CA TYR A 334 17.41 -32.32 14.22
C TYR A 334 16.81 -31.12 13.50
N THR A 335 17.61 -30.11 13.19
CA THR A 335 17.17 -28.89 12.50
C THR A 335 17.62 -28.94 11.05
N VAL A 336 16.68 -28.72 10.13
CA VAL A 336 16.97 -28.62 8.70
C VAL A 336 16.67 -27.20 8.24
N ALA A 337 17.71 -26.44 7.95
CA ALA A 337 17.63 -25.13 7.31
C ALA A 337 17.33 -25.33 5.81
N VAL A 338 16.07 -25.09 5.43
CA VAL A 338 15.61 -25.20 4.04
C VAL A 338 15.63 -23.82 3.39
N THR A 339 16.61 -23.60 2.52
CA THR A 339 16.74 -22.35 1.76
C THR A 339 16.00 -22.47 0.43
N ARG A 340 14.81 -21.86 0.35
CA ARG A 340 14.08 -21.67 -0.91
C ARG A 340 14.68 -20.48 -1.65
N THR A 341 15.23 -20.71 -2.84
CA THR A 341 15.83 -19.63 -3.63
C THR A 341 14.80 -18.53 -3.90
N ALA A 342 15.25 -17.27 -3.90
CA ALA A 342 14.37 -16.12 -4.08
C ALA A 342 14.03 -15.92 -5.58
N GLN A 343 12.79 -15.49 -5.85
CA GLN A 343 12.41 -15.15 -7.22
C GLN A 343 13.23 -13.96 -7.72
N PHE A 344 13.69 -14.04 -8.98
CA PHE A 344 14.31 -12.90 -9.65
C PHE A 344 13.32 -11.73 -9.71
N ARG A 345 13.77 -10.55 -9.29
CA ARG A 345 13.00 -9.31 -9.25
C ARG A 345 13.90 -8.17 -9.68
N SER A 346 13.36 -7.26 -10.49
CA SER A 346 14.09 -6.07 -10.91
C SER A 346 13.16 -4.89 -11.09
N ALA A 347 13.54 -3.76 -10.50
CA ALA A 347 12.92 -2.47 -10.73
C ALA A 347 13.57 -1.70 -11.90
N ASN A 348 14.38 -2.34 -12.74
CA ASN A 348 15.02 -1.68 -13.88
C ASN A 348 14.21 -1.81 -15.18
N LEU A 349 14.48 -0.91 -16.11
CA LEU A 349 14.09 -1.03 -17.51
C LEU A 349 15.21 -1.69 -18.34
N THR A 350 14.83 -2.43 -19.39
CA THR A 350 15.72 -2.89 -20.47
C THR A 350 15.57 -2.07 -21.75
N GLY A 351 14.52 -1.25 -21.85
CA GLY A 351 14.33 -0.32 -22.95
C GLY A 351 13.48 0.88 -22.54
N LEU A 352 13.78 2.04 -23.12
CA LEU A 352 12.99 3.26 -22.96
C LEU A 352 13.10 4.06 -24.25
N THR A 353 11.96 4.32 -24.89
CA THR A 353 11.91 5.05 -26.16
C THR A 353 10.80 6.09 -26.15
N LEU A 354 10.93 7.06 -27.05
CA LEU A 354 10.01 8.16 -27.24
C LEU A 354 9.40 8.10 -28.64
N THR A 355 8.14 8.52 -28.80
CA THR A 355 7.54 8.63 -30.14
C THR A 355 8.13 9.76 -30.98
N SER A 356 8.81 10.74 -30.36
CA SER A 356 9.50 11.85 -31.04
C SER A 356 10.68 12.34 -30.20
N GLY A 357 11.73 12.84 -30.85
CA GLY A 357 12.99 13.19 -30.19
C GLY A 357 13.86 11.97 -29.86
N THR A 358 15.06 12.24 -29.37
CA THR A 358 16.05 11.22 -29.04
C THR A 358 16.51 11.42 -27.60
N LEU A 359 16.51 10.34 -26.81
CA LEU A 359 17.03 10.37 -25.45
C LEU A 359 18.55 10.64 -25.45
N SER A 360 18.96 11.55 -24.59
CA SER A 360 20.36 11.88 -24.31
C SER A 360 20.60 11.80 -22.79
N PRO A 361 21.49 10.93 -22.31
CA PRO A 361 22.29 9.97 -23.09
C PRO A 361 21.42 8.87 -23.74
N THR A 362 22.00 8.06 -24.62
CA THR A 362 21.31 6.87 -25.13
C THR A 362 20.94 5.95 -23.97
N PHE A 363 19.79 5.27 -24.10
CA PHE A 363 19.24 4.51 -22.98
C PHE A 363 20.24 3.47 -22.44
N ASN A 364 20.46 3.54 -21.12
CA ASN A 364 21.22 2.57 -20.35
C ASN A 364 20.50 2.33 -19.03
N LYS A 365 20.27 1.06 -18.68
CA LYS A 365 19.45 0.71 -17.50
C LYS A 365 19.94 1.31 -16.18
N GLY A 366 21.23 1.65 -16.05
CA GLY A 366 21.82 2.27 -14.87
C GLY A 366 21.77 3.80 -14.83
N ILE A 367 21.21 4.45 -15.86
CA ILE A 367 21.03 5.91 -15.92
C ILE A 367 19.55 6.20 -15.68
N TYR A 368 19.28 7.08 -14.71
CA TYR A 368 17.92 7.41 -14.25
C TYR A 368 17.44 8.78 -14.70
N GLU A 369 18.29 9.58 -15.34
CA GLU A 369 17.95 10.92 -15.83
C GLU A 369 18.27 11.02 -17.31
N TYR A 370 17.30 11.48 -18.10
CA TYR A 370 17.45 11.67 -19.53
C TYR A 370 16.89 13.01 -19.96
N THR A 371 17.47 13.54 -21.03
CA THR A 371 16.97 14.72 -21.71
C THR A 371 16.57 14.36 -23.14
N ALA A 372 15.61 15.07 -23.72
CA ALA A 372 15.36 15.05 -25.15
C ALA A 372 14.81 16.40 -25.60
N THR A 373 15.18 16.84 -26.80
CA THR A 373 14.63 18.07 -27.40
C THR A 373 13.73 17.71 -28.57
N VAL A 374 12.56 18.31 -28.65
CA VAL A 374 11.59 18.14 -29.75
C VAL A 374 11.27 19.48 -30.42
N GLU A 375 10.92 19.42 -31.70
CA GLU A 375 10.47 20.60 -32.44
C GLU A 375 9.16 21.16 -31.87
N ASN A 376 8.92 22.46 -32.06
CA ASN A 376 7.74 23.15 -31.51
C ASN A 376 6.41 22.51 -31.97
N SER A 377 6.35 21.92 -33.17
CA SER A 377 5.16 21.24 -33.70
C SER A 377 4.77 19.97 -32.94
N VAL A 378 5.65 19.42 -32.10
CA VAL A 378 5.37 18.23 -31.28
C VAL A 378 4.67 18.67 -29.99
N THR A 379 3.34 18.72 -30.01
CA THR A 379 2.52 19.16 -28.87
C THR A 379 2.28 18.06 -27.83
N SER A 380 2.63 16.80 -28.13
CA SER A 380 2.49 15.67 -27.21
C SER A 380 3.42 14.52 -27.58
N ILE A 381 3.75 13.67 -26.60
CA ILE A 381 4.70 12.56 -26.75
C ILE A 381 4.19 11.28 -26.08
N GLY A 382 4.49 10.12 -26.68
CA GLY A 382 4.31 8.81 -26.05
C GLY A 382 5.65 8.27 -25.55
N VAL A 383 5.62 7.55 -24.43
CA VAL A 383 6.78 6.91 -23.82
C VAL A 383 6.57 5.40 -23.83
N THR A 384 7.55 4.64 -24.32
CA THR A 384 7.48 3.17 -24.40
C THR A 384 8.60 2.56 -23.54
N PRO A 385 8.30 2.22 -22.28
CA PRO A 385 9.23 1.55 -21.37
C PRO A 385 9.11 0.02 -21.47
N ILE A 386 10.22 -0.70 -21.28
CA ILE A 386 10.30 -2.17 -21.24
C ILE A 386 10.96 -2.57 -19.91
N ALA A 387 10.25 -3.27 -19.04
CA ALA A 387 10.78 -3.75 -17.76
C ALA A 387 11.80 -4.89 -17.95
N GLU A 388 12.79 -4.98 -17.06
CA GLU A 388 13.74 -6.09 -16.98
C GLU A 388 13.11 -7.37 -16.42
N ASP A 389 12.25 -7.23 -15.40
CA ASP A 389 11.39 -8.31 -14.90
C ASP A 389 9.98 -8.15 -15.46
N ALA A 390 9.47 -9.20 -16.10
CA ALA A 390 8.14 -9.23 -16.69
C ALA A 390 7.01 -9.11 -15.65
N ASN A 391 7.28 -9.39 -14.38
CA ASN A 391 6.31 -9.26 -13.30
C ASN A 391 6.29 -7.87 -12.66
N SER A 392 7.24 -6.99 -13.01
CA SER A 392 7.28 -5.62 -12.52
C SER A 392 6.15 -4.78 -13.11
N THR A 393 5.71 -3.78 -12.35
CA THR A 393 4.72 -2.80 -12.80
C THR A 393 5.40 -1.53 -13.26
N ILE A 394 4.92 -0.93 -14.34
CA ILE A 394 5.42 0.35 -14.84
C ILE A 394 4.32 1.39 -14.76
N THR A 395 4.65 2.59 -14.31
CA THR A 395 3.79 3.77 -14.44
C THR A 395 4.51 4.89 -15.17
N VAL A 396 3.78 5.63 -16.01
CA VAL A 396 4.25 6.86 -16.66
C VAL A 396 3.33 7.98 -16.20
N ASN A 397 3.89 8.99 -15.51
CA ASN A 397 3.11 10.03 -14.82
C ASN A 397 1.96 9.44 -13.98
N SER A 398 2.29 8.42 -13.18
CA SER A 398 1.36 7.67 -12.31
C SER A 398 0.32 6.80 -13.02
N LYS A 399 0.27 6.76 -14.36
CA LYS A 399 -0.63 5.86 -15.10
C LYS A 399 0.06 4.54 -15.39
N LYS A 400 -0.58 3.42 -15.05
CA LYS A 400 -0.03 2.06 -15.28
C LYS A 400 0.03 1.73 -16.76
N ILE A 401 1.21 1.35 -17.25
CA ILE A 401 1.47 0.98 -18.65
C ILE A 401 2.04 -0.46 -18.69
N PRO A 402 1.54 -1.34 -19.59
CA PRO A 402 2.16 -2.63 -19.82
C PRO A 402 3.60 -2.51 -20.35
N SER A 403 4.49 -3.41 -19.95
CA SER A 403 5.86 -3.46 -20.50
C SER A 403 5.84 -3.58 -22.03
N GLY A 404 6.57 -2.70 -22.71
CA GLY A 404 6.63 -2.62 -24.18
C GLY A 404 5.48 -1.86 -24.84
N ALA A 405 4.46 -1.43 -24.09
CA ALA A 405 3.39 -0.60 -24.62
C ALA A 405 3.74 0.89 -24.57
N THR A 406 3.31 1.64 -25.57
CA THR A 406 3.40 3.11 -25.57
C THR A 406 2.36 3.69 -24.61
N SER A 407 2.76 4.65 -23.78
CA SER A 407 1.84 5.40 -22.93
C SER A 407 0.77 6.14 -23.76
N PRO A 408 -0.37 6.53 -23.15
CA PRO A 408 -1.17 7.62 -23.70
C PRO A 408 -0.30 8.84 -23.97
N TYR A 409 -0.62 9.60 -25.01
CA TYR A 409 0.10 10.82 -25.33
C TYR A 409 0.03 11.82 -24.18
N ILE A 410 1.21 12.34 -23.81
CA ILE A 410 1.42 13.32 -22.76
C ILE A 410 1.58 14.67 -23.44
N SER A 411 0.69 15.62 -23.15
CA SER A 411 0.79 16.99 -23.65
C SER A 411 2.07 17.67 -23.17
N LEU A 412 2.69 18.45 -24.05
CA LEU A 412 3.92 19.19 -23.78
C LEU A 412 3.66 20.70 -23.86
N ASP A 413 3.97 21.42 -22.80
CA ASP A 413 4.08 22.87 -22.80
C ASP A 413 5.37 23.30 -23.51
N GLU A 414 5.46 24.56 -23.95
CA GLU A 414 6.72 25.07 -24.50
C GLU A 414 7.80 25.15 -23.41
N GLY A 415 9.04 24.84 -23.77
CA GLY A 415 10.12 24.73 -22.80
C GLY A 415 10.19 23.36 -22.13
N VAL A 416 10.59 23.34 -20.86
CA VAL A 416 10.96 22.12 -20.13
C VAL A 416 9.73 21.41 -19.56
N ASN A 417 9.59 20.13 -19.89
CA ASN A 417 8.55 19.23 -19.38
C ASN A 417 9.20 18.04 -18.68
N VAL A 418 8.66 17.60 -17.55
CA VAL A 418 9.20 16.44 -16.81
C VAL A 418 8.20 15.29 -16.86
N ILE A 419 8.67 14.12 -17.27
CA ILE A 419 7.89 12.88 -17.31
C ILE A 419 8.59 11.84 -16.43
N ASN A 420 7.87 11.28 -15.47
CA ASN A 420 8.40 10.26 -14.57
C ASN A 420 7.92 8.87 -15.02
N VAL A 421 8.88 7.96 -15.23
CA VAL A 421 8.63 6.55 -15.49
C VAL A 421 9.07 5.75 -14.27
N VAL A 422 8.12 5.23 -13.51
CA VAL A 422 8.40 4.46 -12.29
C VAL A 422 8.21 2.98 -12.59
N VAL A 423 9.23 2.18 -12.27
CA VAL A 423 9.15 0.71 -12.34
C VAL A 423 9.19 0.17 -10.92
N THR A 424 8.24 -0.67 -10.55
CA THR A 424 8.13 -1.26 -9.21
C THR A 424 8.13 -2.78 -9.31
N ASP A 425 9.05 -3.43 -8.61
CA ASP A 425 9.14 -4.88 -8.53
C ASP A 425 8.01 -5.49 -7.68
N THR A 426 7.90 -6.82 -7.65
CA THR A 426 6.81 -7.49 -6.90
C THR A 426 6.97 -7.42 -5.37
N LYS A 427 8.10 -6.91 -4.84
CA LYS A 427 8.31 -6.64 -3.40
C LYS A 427 8.04 -5.18 -3.03
N GLY A 428 7.77 -4.32 -4.01
CA GLY A 428 7.51 -2.90 -3.80
C GLY A 428 8.75 -2.02 -3.91
N ASN A 429 9.93 -2.57 -4.26
CA ASN A 429 11.10 -1.73 -4.55
C ASN A 429 10.89 -1.04 -5.90
N SER A 430 11.25 0.23 -6.00
CA SER A 430 11.02 1.02 -7.21
C SER A 430 12.22 1.86 -7.65
N ASN A 431 12.43 1.95 -8.96
CA ASN A 431 13.30 2.95 -9.58
C ASN A 431 12.47 3.93 -10.41
N THR A 432 12.91 5.19 -10.45
CA THR A 432 12.27 6.24 -11.26
C THR A 432 13.25 6.71 -12.32
N TYR A 433 12.82 6.64 -13.57
CA TYR A 433 13.51 7.23 -14.72
C TYR A 433 12.84 8.57 -15.04
N VAL A 434 13.59 9.66 -14.88
CA VAL A 434 13.13 11.03 -15.09
C VAL A 434 13.50 11.47 -16.50
N LEU A 435 12.49 11.85 -17.29
CA LEU A 435 12.65 12.33 -18.65
C LEU A 435 12.36 13.83 -18.68
N THR A 436 13.39 14.62 -18.93
CA THR A 436 13.29 16.07 -19.13
C THR A 436 13.19 16.37 -20.62
N ILE A 437 11.97 16.60 -21.09
CA ILE A 437 11.66 16.87 -22.49
C ILE A 437 11.58 18.38 -22.72
N THR A 438 12.50 18.93 -23.51
CA THR A 438 12.47 20.33 -23.92
C THR A 438 11.77 20.47 -25.26
N ARG A 439 10.55 21.01 -25.25
CA ARG A 439 9.85 21.41 -26.47
C ARG A 439 10.35 22.79 -26.88
N LYS A 440 10.83 22.94 -28.11
CA LYS A 440 11.29 24.25 -28.62
C LYS A 440 10.15 25.27 -28.62
N TYR A 441 10.49 26.53 -28.35
CA TYR A 441 9.56 27.66 -28.44
C TYR A 441 9.15 27.92 -29.89
N SER A 442 7.99 28.57 -30.06
CA SER A 442 7.47 28.94 -31.36
C SER A 442 8.37 29.93 -32.11
N LYS A 443 8.19 30.02 -33.44
CA LYS A 443 9.02 30.87 -34.32
C LYS A 443 8.80 32.37 -34.11
N ASP A 444 7.69 32.75 -33.48
CA ASP A 444 7.32 34.12 -33.11
C ASP A 444 7.70 34.47 -31.66
N ASN A 445 8.27 33.55 -30.88
CA ASN A 445 8.70 33.84 -29.51
C ASN A 445 9.87 34.84 -29.48
N VAL A 446 9.66 35.96 -28.79
CA VAL A 446 10.61 37.08 -28.61
C VAL A 446 11.17 37.17 -27.20
N ASN A 447 10.83 36.25 -26.31
CA ASN A 447 11.19 36.35 -24.91
C ASN A 447 12.64 35.90 -24.65
N LEU A 448 13.28 36.55 -23.68
CA LEU A 448 14.57 36.12 -23.14
C LEU A 448 14.38 35.09 -22.02
N ALA A 449 15.23 34.07 -21.98
CA ALA A 449 15.37 33.14 -20.86
C ALA A 449 16.18 33.75 -19.72
N SER A 450 17.07 34.70 -20.01
CA SER A 450 17.82 35.46 -19.02
C SER A 450 18.19 36.85 -19.54
N LEU A 451 18.29 37.82 -18.62
CA LEU A 451 18.83 39.15 -18.88
C LEU A 451 19.48 39.69 -17.59
N SER A 452 20.70 40.19 -17.68
CA SER A 452 21.40 40.86 -16.59
C SER A 452 22.48 41.80 -17.11
N VAL A 453 23.19 42.44 -16.20
CA VAL A 453 24.42 43.20 -16.47
C VAL A 453 25.58 42.64 -15.64
N THR A 454 26.82 42.97 -16.02
CA THR A 454 28.04 42.42 -15.37
C THR A 454 28.26 42.87 -13.94
N ASP A 455 27.79 44.08 -13.60
CA ASP A 455 27.82 44.65 -12.26
C ASP A 455 26.39 45.08 -11.89
N GLY A 456 26.13 45.22 -10.59
CA GLY A 456 24.81 45.60 -10.06
C GLY A 456 23.73 44.53 -10.13
N THR A 457 22.56 44.86 -9.59
CA THR A 457 21.41 43.95 -9.49
C THR A 457 20.21 44.53 -10.22
N MET A 458 19.60 43.72 -11.08
CA MET A 458 18.36 44.05 -11.78
C MET A 458 17.20 44.19 -10.80
N SER A 459 16.43 45.27 -10.94
CA SER A 459 15.17 45.52 -10.23
C SER A 459 14.08 45.95 -11.21
N PRO A 460 12.96 45.23 -11.30
CA PRO A 460 12.63 43.99 -10.57
C PRO A 460 13.54 42.81 -10.96
N LYS A 461 13.44 41.68 -10.24
CA LYS A 461 14.10 40.43 -10.64
C LYS A 461 13.63 40.06 -12.06
N PHE A 462 14.55 39.55 -12.88
CA PHE A 462 14.25 39.20 -14.26
C PHE A 462 13.05 38.25 -14.36
N ASP A 463 12.10 38.63 -15.22
CA ASP A 463 10.94 37.88 -15.64
C ASP A 463 10.78 38.07 -17.16
N PRO A 464 10.61 37.00 -17.96
CA PRO A 464 10.58 37.09 -19.42
C PRO A 464 9.51 38.06 -19.98
N GLU A 465 8.42 38.30 -19.25
CA GLU A 465 7.32 39.20 -19.65
C GLU A 465 7.46 40.62 -19.07
N THR A 466 8.47 40.85 -18.25
CA THR A 466 8.83 42.20 -17.78
C THR A 466 9.82 42.84 -18.74
N TYR A 467 9.39 43.93 -19.39
CA TYR A 467 10.18 44.60 -20.43
C TYR A 467 10.99 45.79 -19.94
N VAL A 468 10.92 46.15 -18.66
CA VAL A 468 11.65 47.30 -18.14
C VAL A 468 12.31 47.00 -16.80
N TYR A 469 13.58 47.38 -16.70
CA TYR A 469 14.43 47.12 -15.55
C TYR A 469 15.23 48.36 -15.17
N SER A 470 15.60 48.42 -13.89
CA SER A 470 16.57 49.37 -13.36
C SER A 470 17.73 48.60 -12.74
N VAL A 471 18.94 49.14 -12.84
CA VAL A 471 20.13 48.62 -12.18
C VAL A 471 20.82 49.79 -11.51
N LYS A 472 21.19 49.63 -10.23
CA LYS A 472 22.01 50.63 -9.52
C LYS A 472 23.45 50.19 -9.49
N GLU A 473 24.34 51.07 -9.92
CA GLU A 473 25.78 50.90 -9.94
C GLU A 473 26.49 51.90 -9.03
N ALA A 474 27.60 51.46 -8.46
CA ALA A 474 28.50 52.33 -7.74
C ALA A 474 29.14 53.36 -8.69
N ARG A 475 29.45 54.56 -8.18
CA ARG A 475 29.99 55.69 -8.97
C ARG A 475 31.27 55.34 -9.74
N ASN A 476 32.08 54.41 -9.25
CA ASN A 476 33.32 53.93 -9.86
C ASN A 476 33.13 52.94 -11.02
N VAL A 477 31.92 52.42 -11.26
CA VAL A 477 31.63 51.52 -12.39
C VAL A 477 31.37 52.37 -13.64
N GLU A 478 32.36 52.48 -14.52
CA GLU A 478 32.29 53.37 -15.70
C GLU A 478 31.67 52.73 -16.94
N LYS A 479 31.51 51.41 -16.93
CA LYS A 479 31.02 50.63 -18.05
C LYS A 479 30.51 49.26 -17.60
N VAL A 480 29.52 48.73 -18.29
CA VAL A 480 28.93 47.39 -18.04
C VAL A 480 28.77 46.60 -19.34
N LYS A 481 28.65 45.28 -19.26
CA LYS A 481 28.07 44.50 -20.37
C LYS A 481 26.67 44.04 -20.01
N VAL A 482 25.83 43.84 -21.01
CA VAL A 482 24.56 43.13 -20.88
C VAL A 482 24.79 41.65 -21.19
N LEU A 483 24.30 40.77 -20.33
CA LEU A 483 24.30 39.31 -20.50
C LEU A 483 22.87 38.86 -20.78
N TYR A 484 22.67 37.93 -21.71
CA TYR A 484 21.34 37.47 -22.10
C TYR A 484 21.34 36.03 -22.62
N THR A 485 20.17 35.41 -22.63
CA THR A 485 19.89 34.14 -23.33
C THR A 485 18.50 34.23 -23.90
N SER A 486 18.30 33.92 -25.19
CA SER A 486 16.97 33.88 -25.79
C SER A 486 16.27 32.56 -25.51
N GLN A 487 14.94 32.59 -25.36
CA GLN A 487 14.15 31.35 -25.30
C GLN A 487 14.11 30.65 -26.67
N ASN A 488 13.96 31.42 -27.75
CA ASN A 488 14.16 30.93 -29.11
C ASN A 488 15.64 31.09 -29.51
N ASP A 489 16.32 29.97 -29.76
CA ASP A 489 17.76 29.91 -30.07
C ASP A 489 18.14 30.56 -31.41
N LYS A 490 17.16 30.83 -32.28
CA LYS A 490 17.32 31.52 -33.55
C LYS A 490 16.86 32.98 -33.54
N ALA A 491 16.40 33.48 -32.39
CA ALA A 491 16.08 34.90 -32.24
C ALA A 491 17.33 35.77 -32.43
N LYS A 492 17.18 36.92 -33.08
CA LYS A 492 18.24 37.91 -33.27
C LYS A 492 18.17 38.96 -32.16
N ILE A 493 19.32 39.25 -31.55
CA ILE A 493 19.42 40.18 -30.42
C ILE A 493 20.23 41.40 -30.83
N LYS A 494 19.69 42.60 -30.65
CA LYS A 494 20.42 43.86 -30.79
C LYS A 494 20.48 44.60 -29.47
N ILE A 495 21.65 45.11 -29.12
CA ILE A 495 21.86 45.91 -27.90
C ILE A 495 22.36 47.27 -28.35
N ASN A 496 21.61 48.33 -28.03
CA ASN A 496 21.81 49.69 -28.54
C ASN A 496 21.98 49.72 -30.07
N GLY A 497 21.16 48.96 -30.78
CA GLY A 497 21.14 48.87 -32.25
C GLY A 497 22.20 47.96 -32.88
N LYS A 498 23.18 47.44 -32.12
CA LYS A 498 24.20 46.50 -32.63
C LYS A 498 23.81 45.06 -32.36
N GLU A 499 23.94 44.18 -33.36
CA GLU A 499 23.57 42.77 -33.27
C GLU A 499 24.63 41.92 -32.53
N TYR A 500 24.18 40.97 -31.72
CA TYR A 500 25.01 40.06 -30.94
C TYR A 500 24.46 38.62 -31.00
N THR A 501 25.36 37.63 -31.04
CA THR A 501 25.02 36.19 -31.09
C THR A 501 25.56 35.37 -29.92
N ASN A 502 26.47 35.94 -29.11
CA ASN A 502 27.27 35.20 -28.14
C ASN A 502 26.78 35.36 -26.69
N GLY A 503 25.51 35.74 -26.48
CA GLY A 503 24.91 35.88 -25.14
C GLY A 503 25.42 37.06 -24.31
N GLN A 504 26.23 37.95 -24.87
CA GLN A 504 26.70 39.17 -24.19
C GLN A 504 26.96 40.33 -25.18
N SER A 505 26.89 41.56 -24.68
CA SER A 505 27.31 42.77 -25.41
C SER A 505 28.81 43.07 -25.27
N ASP A 506 29.29 44.08 -26.02
CA ASP A 506 30.53 44.79 -25.66
C ASP A 506 30.33 45.62 -24.38
N TYR A 507 31.40 46.19 -23.85
CA TYR A 507 31.28 47.16 -22.76
C TYR A 507 30.59 48.44 -23.24
N ILE A 508 29.54 48.83 -22.53
CA ILE A 508 28.76 50.04 -22.73
C ILE A 508 29.22 51.06 -21.68
N LYS A 509 29.73 52.21 -22.12
CA LYS A 509 30.13 53.31 -21.23
C LYS A 509 28.90 53.91 -20.53
N LEU A 510 29.05 54.22 -19.24
CA LEU A 510 28.03 54.84 -18.40
C LEU A 510 28.45 56.27 -18.03
N ASP A 511 27.58 57.25 -18.24
CA ASP A 511 27.68 58.59 -17.67
C ASP A 511 27.13 58.60 -16.23
N ILE A 512 27.48 59.59 -15.42
CA ILE A 512 26.92 59.72 -14.05
C ILE A 512 25.41 59.98 -14.16
N GLY A 513 24.60 59.26 -13.37
CA GLY A 513 23.15 59.29 -13.45
C GLY A 513 22.57 58.11 -14.24
N ALA A 514 21.38 58.28 -14.81
CA ALA A 514 20.65 57.20 -15.48
C ALA A 514 21.08 57.02 -16.95
N ASN A 515 21.44 55.79 -17.32
CA ASN A 515 21.84 55.39 -18.66
C ASN A 515 20.85 54.38 -19.23
N LEU A 516 20.20 54.69 -20.36
CA LEU A 516 19.26 53.77 -21.01
C LEU A 516 20.00 52.83 -21.97
N ILE A 517 19.81 51.52 -21.76
CA ILE A 517 20.27 50.46 -22.65
C ILE A 517 19.05 49.72 -23.20
N THR A 518 18.96 49.55 -24.52
CA THR A 518 17.87 48.84 -25.17
C THR A 518 18.34 47.50 -25.71
N VAL A 519 17.59 46.43 -25.41
CA VAL A 519 17.82 45.07 -25.91
C VAL A 519 16.61 44.68 -26.76
N GLU A 520 16.78 44.77 -28.08
CA GLU A 520 15.76 44.38 -29.06
C GLU A 520 15.90 42.90 -29.38
N VAL A 521 14.79 42.17 -29.30
CA VAL A 521 14.69 40.76 -29.68
C VAL A 521 13.79 40.66 -30.90
N THR A 522 14.30 40.07 -31.98
CA THR A 522 13.52 39.71 -33.17
C THR A 522 13.40 38.20 -33.23
N ALA A 523 12.19 37.68 -33.32
CA ALA A 523 11.96 36.23 -33.37
C ALA A 523 12.49 35.58 -34.67
N GLU A 524 12.48 34.24 -34.72
CA GLU A 524 12.93 33.47 -35.89
C GLU A 524 12.13 33.83 -37.16
N ASP A 525 10.86 34.24 -37.02
CA ASP A 525 10.00 34.66 -38.13
C ASP A 525 10.44 35.96 -38.83
N GLY A 526 11.34 36.73 -38.21
CA GLY A 526 11.83 38.02 -38.70
C GLY A 526 10.82 39.16 -38.68
N LYS A 527 9.62 38.95 -38.10
CA LYS A 527 8.52 39.91 -38.07
C LYS A 527 8.19 40.37 -36.66
N THR A 528 8.19 39.43 -35.72
CA THR A 528 7.77 39.69 -34.34
C THR A 528 8.97 40.24 -33.56
N THR A 529 8.80 41.39 -32.91
CA THR A 529 9.86 42.07 -32.16
C THR A 529 9.39 42.52 -30.78
N THR A 530 10.31 42.55 -29.82
CA THR A 530 10.12 43.13 -28.48
C THR A 530 11.38 43.89 -28.08
N THR A 531 11.26 44.84 -27.14
CA THR A 531 12.40 45.59 -26.61
C THR A 531 12.39 45.58 -25.09
N TYR A 532 13.44 45.00 -24.49
CA TYR A 532 13.73 45.16 -23.07
C TYR A 532 14.53 46.46 -22.84
N LYS A 533 14.13 47.27 -21.87
CA LYS A 533 14.77 48.56 -21.54
C LYS A 533 15.43 48.46 -20.15
N LEU A 534 16.73 48.69 -20.08
CA LEU A 534 17.49 48.71 -18.84
C LEU A 534 17.94 50.14 -18.54
N SER A 535 17.53 50.68 -17.39
CA SER A 535 18.01 51.96 -16.85
C SER A 535 19.12 51.70 -15.84
N VAL A 536 20.38 51.90 -16.24
CA VAL A 536 21.56 51.70 -15.39
C VAL A 536 21.94 53.02 -14.75
N ILE A 537 21.74 53.13 -13.44
CA ILE A 537 21.95 54.34 -12.64
C ILE A 537 23.34 54.28 -12.00
N ARG A 538 24.28 55.10 -12.48
CA ARG A 538 25.65 55.21 -11.96
C ARG A 538 25.75 56.33 -10.92
N GLY A 539 25.92 55.99 -9.64
CA GLY A 539 26.03 56.95 -8.54
C GLY A 539 24.71 57.60 -8.12
N ASP A 540 24.78 58.74 -7.42
CA ASP A 540 23.62 59.54 -6.99
C ASP A 540 23.14 60.51 -8.08
N ILE A 541 21.85 60.82 -8.09
CA ILE A 541 21.24 61.79 -9.00
C ILE A 541 21.50 63.21 -8.45
N GLU A 542 22.56 63.88 -8.91
CA GLU A 542 22.95 65.22 -8.40
C GLU A 542 22.34 66.37 -9.24
N GLY A 543 21.46 67.19 -8.62
CA GLY A 543 21.56 68.66 -8.63
C GLY A 543 21.05 69.50 -9.82
N THR A 544 20.14 69.04 -10.68
CA THR A 544 19.43 69.90 -11.64
C THR A 544 18.00 69.41 -11.87
N ASN A 545 17.08 70.32 -12.27
CA ASN A 545 15.75 69.95 -12.76
C ASN A 545 15.91 69.00 -13.96
N GLN A 546 15.64 67.71 -13.76
CA GLN A 546 15.94 66.70 -14.78
C GLN A 546 14.88 65.60 -14.86
N TRP A 547 14.65 65.15 -16.10
CA TRP A 547 13.84 63.98 -16.40
C TRP A 547 14.67 62.72 -16.28
N VAL A 548 14.17 61.74 -15.51
CA VAL A 548 14.82 60.44 -15.29
C VAL A 548 13.83 59.35 -15.64
N LEU A 549 14.22 58.42 -16.52
CA LEU A 549 13.38 57.29 -16.86
C LEU A 549 13.53 56.18 -15.81
N VAL A 550 12.48 55.95 -15.02
CA VAL A 550 12.44 54.95 -13.95
C VAL A 550 11.30 53.98 -14.21
N ALA A 551 11.61 52.69 -14.33
CA ALA A 551 10.63 51.63 -14.58
C ALA A 551 9.70 51.92 -15.78
N GLY A 552 10.24 52.52 -16.84
CA GLY A 552 9.53 52.79 -18.09
C GLY A 552 8.68 54.05 -18.09
N ASN A 553 8.64 54.74 -16.94
CA ASN A 553 7.91 55.97 -16.75
C ASN A 553 8.90 57.12 -16.60
N TRP A 554 8.63 58.23 -17.29
CA TRP A 554 9.37 59.45 -17.08
C TRP A 554 9.05 59.99 -15.68
N THR A 555 10.08 60.20 -14.88
CA THR A 555 10.00 60.83 -13.56
C THR A 555 10.75 62.15 -13.60
N PHE A 556 10.36 63.10 -12.75
CA PHE A 556 11.02 64.40 -12.67
C PHE A 556 11.64 64.59 -11.29
N TYR A 557 12.90 65.01 -11.26
CA TYR A 557 13.62 65.38 -10.05
C TYR A 557 13.86 66.89 -10.05
N ASP A 558 13.56 67.54 -8.94
CA ASP A 558 13.79 68.97 -8.79
C ASP A 558 15.28 69.31 -8.57
N ALA A 559 15.61 70.60 -8.54
CA ALA A 559 16.96 71.10 -8.33
C ALA A 559 17.61 70.66 -7.00
N THR A 560 16.82 70.17 -6.04
CA THR A 560 17.31 69.62 -4.76
C THR A 560 17.52 68.10 -4.82
N GLY A 561 17.25 67.47 -5.96
CA GLY A 561 17.37 66.02 -6.14
C GLY A 561 16.19 65.23 -5.56
N ILE A 562 15.07 65.90 -5.27
CA ILE A 562 13.85 65.25 -4.75
C ILE A 562 12.92 64.91 -5.92
N GLN A 563 12.39 63.68 -5.92
CA GLN A 563 11.42 63.24 -6.93
C GLN A 563 10.10 63.99 -6.72
N VAL A 564 9.63 64.67 -7.77
CA VAL A 564 8.36 65.38 -7.79
C VAL A 564 7.21 64.38 -7.98
N LYS A 565 6.17 64.47 -7.12
CA LYS A 565 5.00 63.58 -7.11
C LYS A 565 3.70 64.36 -6.92
N ASN A 566 2.63 63.87 -7.54
CA ASN A 566 1.25 64.33 -7.43
C ASN A 566 1.04 65.84 -7.67
N GLN A 567 1.77 66.42 -8.61
CA GLN A 567 1.72 67.86 -8.86
C GLN A 567 2.14 68.21 -10.29
N TRP A 568 1.73 69.40 -10.70
CA TRP A 568 2.17 70.03 -11.93
C TRP A 568 3.64 70.46 -11.83
N VAL A 569 4.40 70.21 -12.90
CA VAL A 569 5.76 70.71 -13.07
C VAL A 569 5.82 71.55 -14.34
N LYS A 570 6.43 72.72 -14.22
CA LYS A 570 6.79 73.56 -15.36
C LYS A 570 8.27 73.36 -15.70
N TYR A 571 8.55 72.81 -16.88
CA TYR A 571 9.90 72.58 -17.38
C TYR A 571 9.99 73.06 -18.84
N ASP A 572 11.04 73.80 -19.18
CA ASP A 572 11.23 74.40 -20.53
C ASP A 572 9.99 75.14 -21.07
N ASN A 573 9.35 75.93 -20.20
CA ASN A 573 8.11 76.67 -20.45
C ASN A 573 6.88 75.80 -20.85
N GLN A 574 6.94 74.49 -20.60
CA GLN A 574 5.86 73.53 -20.83
C GLN A 574 5.36 72.94 -19.51
N TRP A 575 4.08 72.58 -19.46
CA TRP A 575 3.46 71.99 -18.27
C TRP A 575 3.32 70.49 -18.42
N TYR A 576 3.67 69.78 -17.35
CA TYR A 576 3.58 68.33 -17.20
C TYR A 576 2.92 68.00 -15.88
N PHE A 577 2.29 66.83 -15.76
CA PHE A 577 1.72 66.36 -14.50
C PHE A 577 2.38 65.04 -14.07
N LEU A 578 2.82 64.98 -12.82
CA LEU A 578 3.41 63.79 -12.21
C LEU A 578 2.35 63.18 -11.27
N ASP A 579 2.06 61.89 -11.43
CA ASP A 579 1.10 61.20 -10.55
C ASP A 579 1.63 60.99 -9.13
N ILE A 580 0.83 60.33 -8.29
CA ILE A 580 1.17 60.02 -6.90
C ILE A 580 2.48 59.23 -6.73
N ASN A 581 2.92 58.51 -7.76
CA ASN A 581 4.17 57.75 -7.77
C ASN A 581 5.35 58.55 -8.35
N GLY A 582 5.07 59.73 -8.93
CA GLY A 582 6.03 60.59 -9.59
C GLY A 582 6.22 60.26 -11.07
N TYR A 583 5.28 59.55 -11.68
CA TYR A 583 5.29 59.22 -13.10
C TYR A 583 4.57 60.27 -13.92
N MET A 584 5.23 60.74 -14.98
CA MET A 584 4.67 61.66 -15.96
C MET A 584 3.44 61.06 -16.62
N GLN A 585 2.33 61.78 -16.53
CA GLN A 585 1.08 61.36 -17.15
C GLN A 585 1.04 61.74 -18.63
N THR A 586 0.24 61.00 -19.40
CA THR A 586 -0.13 61.32 -20.78
C THR A 586 -1.64 61.09 -20.94
N GLY A 587 -2.25 61.66 -21.97
CA GLY A 587 -3.69 61.59 -22.18
C GLY A 587 -4.50 62.43 -21.20
N TRP A 588 -5.75 62.03 -20.96
CA TRP A 588 -6.69 62.74 -20.11
C TRP A 588 -6.38 62.56 -18.62
N ILE A 589 -6.29 63.67 -17.89
CA ILE A 589 -6.17 63.68 -16.43
C ILE A 589 -7.26 64.54 -15.81
N ASN A 590 -7.72 64.17 -14.61
CA ASN A 590 -8.61 65.00 -13.79
C ASN A 590 -7.86 65.50 -12.57
N GLU A 591 -7.72 66.81 -12.45
CA GLU A 591 -7.14 67.46 -11.28
C GLU A 591 -8.17 68.40 -10.68
N SER A 592 -8.53 68.13 -9.42
CA SER A 592 -9.47 68.95 -8.62
C SER A 592 -10.83 69.20 -9.31
N GLY A 593 -11.32 68.27 -10.13
CA GLY A 593 -12.59 68.38 -10.84
C GLY A 593 -12.49 68.98 -12.25
N ASN A 594 -11.31 69.45 -12.66
CA ASN A 594 -11.06 69.93 -14.02
C ASN A 594 -10.32 68.87 -14.84
N TRP A 595 -10.76 68.67 -16.08
CA TRP A 595 -10.10 67.76 -17.01
C TRP A 595 -9.05 68.50 -17.85
N TYR A 596 -7.90 67.87 -18.05
CA TYR A 596 -6.80 68.35 -18.88
C TYR A 596 -6.36 67.22 -19.82
N TYR A 597 -5.67 67.57 -20.91
CA TYR A 597 -5.08 66.60 -21.81
C TYR A 597 -3.58 66.84 -21.95
N LEU A 598 -2.79 65.80 -21.74
CA LEU A 598 -1.35 65.77 -21.96
C LEU A 598 -1.07 64.99 -23.24
N ASN A 599 -0.23 65.49 -24.14
CA ASN A 599 0.14 64.76 -25.35
C ASN A 599 1.05 63.55 -25.03
N GLN A 600 1.51 62.83 -26.06
CA GLN A 600 2.38 61.65 -25.88
C GLN A 600 3.73 61.96 -25.22
N ASN A 601 4.19 63.22 -25.27
CA ASN A 601 5.39 63.69 -24.59
C ASN A 601 5.09 64.25 -23.18
N GLY A 602 3.86 64.09 -22.69
CA GLY A 602 3.41 64.59 -21.38
C GLY A 602 3.10 66.09 -21.33
N ILE A 603 3.14 66.78 -22.46
CA ILE A 603 2.96 68.23 -22.52
C ILE A 603 1.46 68.55 -22.50
N MET A 604 1.04 69.40 -21.57
CA MET A 604 -0.33 69.91 -21.48
C MET A 604 -0.74 70.65 -22.74
N GLN A 605 -1.88 70.28 -23.29
CA GLN A 605 -2.45 70.89 -24.49
C GLN A 605 -3.46 71.98 -24.12
N THR A 606 -3.65 72.91 -25.05
CA THR A 606 -4.69 73.95 -25.03
C THR A 606 -5.33 74.04 -26.42
N GLY A 607 -6.53 74.61 -26.52
CA GLY A 607 -7.28 74.72 -27.78
C GLY A 607 -8.00 73.43 -28.18
N TRP A 608 -8.24 73.27 -29.48
CA TRP A 608 -8.97 72.13 -30.04
C TRP A 608 -8.15 70.84 -30.01
N ILE A 609 -8.74 69.76 -29.50
CA ILE A 609 -8.15 68.43 -29.48
C ILE A 609 -9.13 67.42 -30.08
N TYR A 610 -8.63 66.54 -30.95
CA TYR A 610 -9.39 65.40 -31.46
C TYR A 610 -8.85 64.12 -30.83
N ASP A 611 -9.68 63.43 -30.04
CA ASP A 611 -9.32 62.20 -29.36
C ASP A 611 -10.48 61.19 -29.42
N LYS A 612 -10.14 59.92 -29.71
CA LYS A 612 -11.09 58.79 -29.76
C LYS A 612 -12.40 59.06 -30.51
N GLY A 613 -12.33 59.80 -31.62
CA GLY A 613 -13.48 60.08 -32.50
C GLY A 613 -14.27 61.34 -32.16
N TYR A 614 -13.85 62.12 -31.17
CA TYR A 614 -14.56 63.33 -30.73
C TYR A 614 -13.63 64.53 -30.66
N TRP A 615 -14.18 65.71 -30.94
CA TRP A 615 -13.51 66.99 -30.71
C TRP A 615 -13.80 67.50 -29.29
N TYR A 616 -12.79 68.08 -28.67
CA TYR A 616 -12.82 68.71 -27.34
C TYR A 616 -12.17 70.08 -27.43
N TYR A 617 -12.44 70.96 -26.46
CA TYR A 617 -11.76 72.24 -26.35
C TYR A 617 -11.19 72.46 -24.94
N LEU A 618 -9.88 72.71 -24.89
CA LEU A 618 -9.12 73.03 -23.68
C LEU A 618 -8.87 74.53 -23.61
N GLN A 619 -9.14 75.14 -22.47
CA GLN A 619 -8.94 76.57 -22.23
C GLN A 619 -7.45 76.92 -22.16
N GLY A 620 -7.12 78.21 -22.04
CA GLY A 620 -5.73 78.67 -21.97
C GLY A 620 -4.97 78.18 -20.73
N ASP A 621 -5.68 77.83 -19.67
CA ASP A 621 -5.14 77.17 -18.47
C ASP A 621 -5.11 75.64 -18.59
N GLY A 622 -5.52 75.08 -19.73
CA GLY A 622 -5.59 73.65 -20.03
C GLY A 622 -6.89 72.96 -19.63
N SER A 623 -7.80 73.64 -18.93
CA SER A 623 -9.04 73.02 -18.45
C SER A 623 -10.07 72.80 -19.58
N MET A 624 -10.72 71.64 -19.60
CA MET A 624 -11.68 71.25 -20.63
C MET A 624 -13.05 71.91 -20.46
N ARG A 625 -13.62 72.39 -21.57
CA ARG A 625 -15.03 72.82 -21.62
C ARG A 625 -15.98 71.62 -21.54
N THR A 626 -16.96 71.69 -20.63
CA THR A 626 -17.99 70.65 -20.48
C THR A 626 -19.35 71.28 -20.24
N ASN A 627 -20.40 70.65 -20.77
CA ASN A 627 -21.81 71.02 -20.60
C ASN A 627 -22.12 72.51 -20.85
N VAL A 628 -21.55 73.07 -21.91
CA VAL A 628 -21.53 74.53 -22.10
C VAL A 628 -21.53 74.92 -23.57
N TRP A 629 -22.18 76.05 -23.87
CA TRP A 629 -22.07 76.76 -25.13
C TRP A 629 -20.81 77.63 -25.11
N ALA A 630 -20.03 77.60 -26.18
CA ALA A 630 -18.85 78.44 -26.32
C ALA A 630 -18.70 78.98 -27.74
N THR A 631 -18.13 80.18 -27.82
CA THR A 631 -17.83 80.84 -29.10
C THR A 631 -16.33 80.84 -29.37
N TYR A 632 -15.98 80.37 -30.57
CA TYR A 632 -14.61 80.39 -31.09
C TYR A 632 -14.64 80.89 -32.54
N ASP A 633 -13.79 81.87 -32.86
CA ASP A 633 -13.76 82.54 -34.17
C ASP A 633 -15.14 83.01 -34.67
N GLY A 634 -15.97 83.53 -33.75
CA GLY A 634 -17.32 84.03 -34.05
C GLY A 634 -18.37 82.95 -34.33
N LYS A 635 -18.02 81.66 -34.19
CA LYS A 635 -18.92 80.51 -34.38
C LYS A 635 -19.30 79.88 -33.04
N TRP A 636 -20.54 79.40 -32.93
CA TRP A 636 -21.06 78.75 -31.74
C TRP A 636 -20.88 77.23 -31.81
N TYR A 637 -20.39 76.68 -30.71
CA TYR A 637 -20.20 75.25 -30.48
C TYR A 637 -20.86 74.86 -29.16
N PHE A 638 -21.29 73.60 -29.06
CA PHE A 638 -21.82 73.05 -27.83
C PHE A 638 -21.04 71.80 -27.42
N PHE A 639 -20.60 71.77 -26.16
CA PHE A 639 -19.91 70.62 -25.58
C PHE A 639 -20.83 69.94 -24.57
N ASN A 640 -20.97 68.62 -24.67
CA ASN A 640 -21.80 67.85 -23.75
C ASN A 640 -21.12 67.68 -22.37
N GLN A 641 -21.77 66.94 -21.46
CA GLN A 641 -21.26 66.68 -20.11
C GLN A 641 -19.89 65.97 -20.06
N TYR A 642 -19.48 65.32 -21.15
CA TYR A 642 -18.17 64.66 -21.28
C TYR A 642 -17.15 65.53 -22.01
N GLY A 643 -17.50 66.77 -22.38
CA GLY A 643 -16.64 67.71 -23.11
C GLY A 643 -16.56 67.45 -24.60
N GLN A 644 -17.35 66.51 -25.12
CA GLN A 644 -17.39 66.23 -26.55
C GLN A 644 -18.19 67.30 -27.27
N MET A 645 -17.62 67.85 -28.33
CA MET A 645 -18.29 68.75 -29.26
C MET A 645 -19.40 67.99 -29.98
N ILE A 646 -20.61 68.53 -29.93
CA ILE A 646 -21.79 67.90 -30.54
C ILE A 646 -21.90 68.27 -32.02
N THR A 647 -22.19 67.28 -32.86
CA THR A 647 -22.67 67.43 -34.24
C THR A 647 -24.13 66.95 -34.34
N GLY A 648 -24.86 67.44 -35.34
CA GLY A 648 -26.27 67.11 -35.55
C GLY A 648 -27.23 67.75 -34.53
N TRP A 649 -28.35 67.07 -34.28
CA TRP A 649 -29.40 67.58 -33.38
C TRP A 649 -28.98 67.51 -31.91
N THR A 650 -29.15 68.61 -31.19
CA THR A 650 -28.90 68.67 -29.74
C THR A 650 -30.02 69.38 -29.01
N LEU A 651 -30.41 68.85 -27.86
CA LEU A 651 -31.44 69.43 -26.99
C LEU A 651 -30.78 70.15 -25.82
N TYR A 652 -31.03 71.44 -25.69
CA TYR A 652 -30.51 72.26 -24.60
C TYR A 652 -31.60 73.13 -24.02
N ASN A 653 -31.82 73.04 -22.70
CA ASN A 653 -32.89 73.75 -21.98
C ASN A 653 -34.28 73.63 -22.65
N GLY A 654 -34.62 72.42 -23.12
CA GLY A 654 -35.91 72.13 -23.75
C GLY A 654 -36.07 72.66 -25.18
N ARG A 655 -35.01 73.19 -25.79
CA ARG A 655 -35.01 73.66 -27.19
C ARG A 655 -34.02 72.87 -28.03
N TRP A 656 -34.43 72.51 -29.24
CA TRP A 656 -33.58 71.81 -30.20
C TRP A 656 -32.71 72.78 -30.98
N TYR A 657 -31.46 72.40 -31.21
CA TYR A 657 -30.47 73.10 -32.02
C TYR A 657 -29.89 72.11 -33.02
N PHE A 658 -29.38 72.62 -34.15
CA PHE A 658 -28.69 71.79 -35.13
C PHE A 658 -27.25 72.27 -35.33
N MET A 659 -26.30 71.37 -35.12
CA MET A 659 -24.87 71.57 -35.32
C MET A 659 -24.47 70.88 -36.64
N ASP A 660 -23.67 71.51 -37.48
CA ASP A 660 -23.16 70.84 -38.68
C ASP A 660 -22.10 69.78 -38.36
N ASP A 661 -21.55 69.14 -39.39
CA ASP A 661 -20.52 68.10 -39.26
C ASP A 661 -19.20 68.63 -38.68
N HIS A 662 -19.00 69.95 -38.64
CA HIS A 662 -17.87 70.61 -37.96
C HIS A 662 -18.26 71.15 -36.58
N GLY A 663 -19.45 70.82 -36.08
CA GLY A 663 -19.98 71.24 -34.78
C GLY A 663 -20.38 72.71 -34.71
N VAL A 664 -20.53 73.39 -35.85
CA VAL A 664 -20.96 74.79 -35.90
C VAL A 664 -22.48 74.85 -35.89
N MET A 665 -23.03 75.62 -34.96
CA MET A 665 -24.48 75.83 -34.85
C MET A 665 -25.02 76.48 -36.13
N GLN A 666 -25.99 75.84 -36.76
CA GLN A 666 -26.61 76.30 -37.99
C GLN A 666 -27.73 77.32 -37.75
N LYS A 667 -28.07 78.05 -38.81
CA LYS A 667 -29.19 78.99 -38.88
C LYS A 667 -29.87 78.86 -40.25
N GLY A 668 -31.17 79.14 -40.31
CA GLY A 668 -31.96 79.05 -41.53
C GLY A 668 -32.37 77.62 -41.91
N TRP A 669 -32.60 77.39 -43.21
CA TRP A 669 -33.03 76.08 -43.73
C TRP A 669 -31.89 75.06 -43.70
N ILE A 670 -32.13 73.89 -43.09
CA ILE A 670 -31.23 72.73 -43.11
C ILE A 670 -31.94 71.49 -43.62
N THR A 671 -31.18 70.50 -44.10
CA THR A 671 -31.71 69.21 -44.54
C THR A 671 -31.05 68.10 -43.72
N TYR A 672 -31.86 67.26 -43.08
CA TYR A 672 -31.40 66.12 -42.28
C TYR A 672 -32.32 64.92 -42.51
N ASP A 673 -31.73 63.75 -42.79
CA ASP A 673 -32.46 62.51 -43.10
C ASP A 673 -33.61 62.71 -44.09
N LYS A 674 -33.30 63.32 -45.25
CA LYS A 674 -34.24 63.64 -46.36
C LYS A 674 -35.38 64.62 -46.02
N ASN A 675 -35.43 65.13 -44.79
CA ASN A 675 -36.40 66.11 -44.32
C ASN A 675 -35.78 67.50 -44.24
N LYS A 676 -36.58 68.54 -44.48
CA LYS A 676 -36.15 69.94 -44.30
C LYS A 676 -36.63 70.46 -42.96
N TYR A 677 -35.79 71.25 -42.30
CA TYR A 677 -36.08 71.92 -41.03
C TYR A 677 -35.64 73.38 -41.14
N TYR A 678 -36.13 74.22 -40.24
CA TYR A 678 -35.70 75.61 -40.15
C TYR A 678 -35.18 75.92 -38.75
N ILE A 679 -34.00 76.53 -38.67
CA ILE A 679 -33.34 76.95 -37.44
C ILE A 679 -33.41 78.48 -37.35
N ASN A 680 -33.93 79.01 -36.24
CA ASN A 680 -34.05 80.44 -36.00
C ASN A 680 -32.66 81.10 -35.83
N ASP A 681 -32.61 82.43 -35.85
CA ASP A 681 -31.35 83.18 -35.71
C ASP A 681 -30.67 82.99 -34.34
N ASP A 682 -31.43 82.60 -33.31
CA ASP A 682 -30.95 82.21 -31.98
C ASP A 682 -30.51 80.74 -31.89
N GLY A 683 -30.55 80.00 -32.99
CA GLY A 683 -30.15 78.59 -33.10
C GLY A 683 -31.25 77.58 -32.79
N THR A 684 -32.43 78.02 -32.37
CA THR A 684 -33.51 77.10 -31.97
C THR A 684 -34.29 76.57 -33.18
N MET A 685 -34.69 75.30 -33.14
CA MET A 685 -35.52 74.68 -34.18
C MET A 685 -36.91 75.30 -34.21
N ARG A 686 -37.40 75.61 -35.41
CA ARG A 686 -38.76 76.08 -35.66
C ARG A 686 -39.73 74.92 -35.83
N ASN A 687 -40.87 75.00 -35.17
CA ASN A 687 -42.07 74.23 -35.48
C ASN A 687 -43.25 75.17 -35.81
N GLY A 688 -44.32 74.63 -36.39
CA GLY A 688 -45.50 75.36 -36.81
C GLY A 688 -45.30 76.22 -38.06
N TRP A 689 -46.07 77.30 -38.17
CA TRP A 689 -46.04 78.20 -39.32
C TRP A 689 -44.73 79.00 -39.43
N LEU A 690 -44.16 79.02 -40.64
CA LEU A 690 -42.96 79.77 -41.00
C LEU A 690 -43.21 80.56 -42.28
N TYR A 691 -42.93 81.86 -42.24
CA TYR A 691 -42.90 82.71 -43.43
C TYR A 691 -41.44 82.97 -43.82
N SER A 692 -41.02 82.45 -44.98
CA SER A 692 -39.64 82.54 -45.46
C SER A 692 -39.65 82.78 -46.98
N GLY A 693 -38.84 83.71 -47.48
CA GLY A 693 -38.73 83.95 -48.93
C GLY A 693 -40.04 84.36 -49.62
N LYS A 694 -40.95 85.07 -48.93
CA LYS A 694 -42.31 85.45 -49.38
C LYS A 694 -43.31 84.29 -49.54
N VAL A 695 -43.02 83.14 -48.94
CA VAL A 695 -43.85 81.94 -49.02
C VAL A 695 -44.10 81.40 -47.61
N TRP A 696 -45.29 80.83 -47.38
CA TRP A 696 -45.61 80.13 -46.15
C TRP A 696 -45.22 78.66 -46.23
N TYR A 697 -44.63 78.18 -45.15
CA TYR A 697 -44.27 76.78 -44.89
C TYR A 697 -44.89 76.36 -43.56
N TYR A 698 -45.07 75.06 -43.38
CA TYR A 698 -45.45 74.49 -42.09
C TYR A 698 -44.45 73.40 -41.70
N LEU A 699 -44.01 73.46 -40.45
CA LEU A 699 -43.11 72.50 -39.82
C LEU A 699 -43.95 71.73 -38.79
N ASP A 700 -43.94 70.41 -38.80
CA ASP A 700 -44.68 69.61 -37.81
C ASP A 700 -44.11 69.76 -36.38
N ASP A 701 -44.69 69.05 -35.41
CA ASP A 701 -44.23 69.11 -34.01
C ASP A 701 -42.78 68.63 -33.84
N ALA A 702 -42.29 67.78 -34.74
CA ALA A 702 -40.90 67.34 -34.81
C ALA A 702 -40.00 68.28 -35.65
N GLY A 703 -40.55 69.40 -36.14
CA GLY A 703 -39.86 70.41 -36.95
C GLY A 703 -39.71 70.08 -38.43
N LYS A 704 -40.29 68.96 -38.91
CA LYS A 704 -40.16 68.54 -40.32
C LYS A 704 -41.09 69.36 -41.20
N MET A 705 -40.56 69.86 -42.31
CA MET A 705 -41.33 70.56 -43.33
C MET A 705 -42.29 69.59 -44.03
N VAL A 706 -43.58 69.87 -43.91
CA VAL A 706 -44.64 69.03 -44.48
C VAL A 706 -44.82 69.27 -45.98
N ARG A 707 -45.40 68.28 -46.66
CA ARG A 707 -45.76 68.30 -48.09
C ARG A 707 -47.16 67.72 -48.27
N GLY A 708 -47.77 67.98 -49.43
CA GLY A 708 -49.10 67.48 -49.77
C GLY A 708 -50.19 68.12 -48.91
N TRP A 709 -51.31 67.41 -48.79
CA TRP A 709 -52.44 67.81 -47.95
C TRP A 709 -52.17 67.64 -46.46
N GLN A 710 -52.47 68.67 -45.68
CA GLN A 710 -52.26 68.69 -44.22
C GLN A 710 -53.45 69.36 -43.52
N ASN A 711 -53.96 68.73 -42.46
CA ASN A 711 -54.97 69.34 -41.60
C ASN A 711 -54.30 70.03 -40.41
N ILE A 712 -54.38 71.35 -40.34
CA ILE A 712 -53.73 72.17 -39.32
C ILE A 712 -54.81 73.00 -38.64
N ASN A 713 -55.05 72.73 -37.35
CA ASN A 713 -56.09 73.37 -36.54
C ASN A 713 -57.49 73.36 -37.20
N GLY A 714 -57.86 72.24 -37.84
CA GLY A 714 -59.17 72.04 -38.44
C GLY A 714 -59.35 72.60 -39.87
N LYS A 715 -58.29 73.12 -40.50
CA LYS A 715 -58.29 73.59 -41.90
C LYS A 715 -57.31 72.79 -42.75
N ASN A 716 -57.66 72.54 -44.01
CA ASN A 716 -56.86 71.75 -44.95
C ASN A 716 -55.98 72.64 -45.84
N TYR A 717 -54.68 72.49 -45.70
CA TYR A 717 -53.68 73.21 -46.50
C TYR A 717 -52.96 72.25 -47.43
N TYR A 718 -52.63 72.73 -48.64
CA TYR A 718 -51.80 71.97 -49.58
C TYR A 718 -50.42 72.62 -49.74
N PHE A 719 -49.38 71.80 -49.58
CA PHE A 719 -47.98 72.17 -49.74
C PHE A 719 -47.37 71.43 -50.93
N ASP A 720 -46.68 72.13 -51.83
CA ASP A 720 -46.08 71.48 -53.01
C ASP A 720 -44.82 70.65 -52.66
N ALA A 721 -44.17 70.06 -53.67
CA ALA A 721 -42.95 69.27 -53.48
C ALA A 721 -41.79 70.05 -52.81
N SER A 722 -41.76 71.38 -52.95
CA SER A 722 -40.79 72.26 -52.29
C SER A 722 -41.17 72.62 -50.86
N GLY A 723 -42.39 72.26 -50.42
CA GLY A 723 -42.99 72.62 -49.13
C GLY A 723 -43.69 73.96 -49.11
N ALA A 724 -43.80 74.64 -50.26
CA ALA A 724 -44.46 75.93 -50.36
C ALA A 724 -45.98 75.75 -50.27
N MET A 725 -46.62 76.46 -49.33
CA MET A 725 -48.08 76.51 -49.24
C MET A 725 -48.64 77.13 -50.51
N LYS A 726 -49.64 76.46 -51.09
CA LYS A 726 -50.31 76.92 -52.28
C LYS A 726 -51.67 77.52 -51.96
N THR A 727 -52.04 78.52 -52.77
CA THR A 727 -53.32 79.22 -52.72
C THR A 727 -53.89 79.29 -54.15
N GLY A 728 -55.19 79.51 -54.27
CA GLY A 728 -55.89 79.56 -55.56
C GLY A 728 -56.26 78.20 -56.16
N MET A 729 -56.65 78.21 -57.44
CA MET A 729 -57.05 77.02 -58.21
C MET A 729 -55.84 76.17 -58.62
N MET A 730 -55.88 74.86 -58.34
CA MET A 730 -54.79 73.93 -58.65
C MET A 730 -55.31 72.57 -59.11
N PHE A 731 -54.63 71.92 -60.07
CA PHE A 731 -54.99 70.57 -60.52
C PHE A 731 -54.21 69.53 -59.72
N LEU A 732 -54.91 68.76 -58.88
CA LEU A 732 -54.34 67.79 -57.93
C LEU A 732 -55.20 66.51 -57.95
N ASP A 733 -54.56 65.34 -57.87
CA ASP A 733 -55.23 64.02 -57.82
C ASP A 733 -56.28 63.80 -58.93
N GLY A 734 -56.05 64.37 -60.11
CA GLY A 734 -56.94 64.24 -61.28
C GLY A 734 -58.10 65.24 -61.36
N GLN A 735 -58.18 66.24 -60.48
CA GLN A 735 -59.25 67.25 -60.47
C GLN A 735 -58.76 68.67 -60.11
N TRP A 736 -59.52 69.71 -60.50
CA TRP A 736 -59.26 71.10 -60.10
C TRP A 736 -59.82 71.38 -58.70
N ILE A 737 -58.98 71.85 -57.78
CA ILE A 737 -59.31 72.16 -56.39
C ILE A 737 -58.97 73.64 -56.11
N ASN A 738 -59.88 74.38 -55.48
CA ASN A 738 -59.65 75.76 -55.04
C ASN A 738 -59.16 75.80 -53.59
N LEU A 739 -57.87 76.09 -53.40
CA LEU A 739 -57.18 76.08 -52.11
C LEU A 739 -57.46 77.33 -51.23
N ASN A 740 -58.28 78.28 -51.70
CA ASN A 740 -58.66 79.46 -50.92
C ASN A 740 -59.83 79.20 -49.95
N ASN A 741 -60.41 78.00 -49.94
CA ASN A 741 -61.65 77.65 -49.22
C ASN A 741 -61.61 76.28 -48.47
N ALA A 742 -60.42 75.75 -48.14
CA ALA A 742 -60.27 74.43 -47.49
C ALA A 742 -59.58 74.51 -46.12
#